data_AF-A0A943X780-F1
#
_entry.id   AF-A0A943X780-F1
#
_cell.length_a   1.000
_cell.length_b   1.000
_cell.length_c   1.000
_cell.angle_alpha   90.00
_cell.angle_beta   90.00
_cell.angle_gamma   90.00
#
_symmetry.space_group_name_H-M   'P 1'
#
loop_
_entity.id
_entity.type
_entity.pdbx_description
1 polymer ?
#
loop_
_entity_poly.entity_id
_entity_poly.type
_entity_poly.pdbx_seq_one_letter_code
_entity_poly.pdbx_strand_id
1 'polypeptide(L)'
;MFSTSSLSVGYNKKVLINGINISVAPGKIISLIGPNGSGKSTVLKTLVRELEILGGSISVCGKDISKEKNDFVARHISMVMTERLHPELMTAKEVIATGRYPYTGRLGILSDEDWEKVDDAIKSVHCQDISELDFNFLSDGQKQRIMLARAICQDTEILVLDEPTSYLDMKYKLEFLQVIKKLAEEKNKIIIMSLHELDLVRVISDEVICVNGKEILKSGSVKEIFKEDFIQKLYEINKEDFDPETGMMVWNKQQPLAAAIRKEHQAQRHNRKAKVIMVQGTMSNAGKSLVVAGLCRIFMQDGYRVAPFKSQNMALNSYITKDGFEMGRAQVTQAEAAGIEPDVAMNPILLKPTSDCGSQVIVNGEVIGNMTAREYFDYKKKLVPEILKALSKLEEENDIIVIEGAGSPAEINLRENDIVNMGLAEMVDAPVLLVGDIDRGGVFAQLLGTIELLEDSERNRIKGLLINKFRGDKSLLDSGIQMLEERSGIPVVGVLPYIKLSIDDEDSLTTRFENHKAGIVNIGVIKFPRISNFTDMNVFEEIEGITVHYISSPDEIEKMDMIILPGSKNTIGDLKWMRENGFESAVKKFSQKGIVFGICGGYQMLGKIISDPDCVEEGGTIRGMELLDTETILLKEKTRTQLECDSGKVSGPLDFLSNKKISGYEIHMGKTKIKTAETFVFGASEKKVYGSYIHGFFDEGDIAFSICSYLAKQKGLELTEKIFDYKKIKESQYNQLADEMRKHLDMEAIYGILEK
;
A
#
# COMPACT_ATOMS: atom_id res chain seq x y z
N MET A 1 16.42 46.79 2.22
CA MET A 1 15.06 46.76 2.78
C MET A 1 14.14 46.28 1.67
N PHE A 2 13.28 45.32 1.98
CA PHE A 2 12.25 44.78 1.10
C PHE A 2 10.90 45.26 1.59
N SER A 3 10.01 45.74 0.72
CA SER A 3 8.66 46.12 1.16
C SER A 3 7.60 45.99 0.08
N THR A 4 6.36 45.71 0.47
CA THR A 4 5.19 45.74 -0.43
C THR A 4 4.21 46.81 0.02
N SER A 5 3.52 47.43 -0.93
CA SER A 5 2.49 48.45 -0.67
C SER A 5 1.19 48.05 -1.34
N SER A 6 0.18 47.69 -0.52
CA SER A 6 -1.16 47.26 -0.95
C SER A 6 -1.13 46.21 -2.07
N LEU A 7 -0.23 45.24 -1.97
CA LEU A 7 -0.02 44.23 -3.01
C LEU A 7 -1.25 43.32 -3.15
N SER A 8 -1.67 43.08 -4.39
CA SER A 8 -2.71 42.13 -4.77
C SER A 8 -2.10 40.97 -5.56
N VAL A 9 -2.38 39.74 -5.14
CA VAL A 9 -1.82 38.51 -5.75
C VAL A 9 -2.94 37.57 -6.18
N GLY A 10 -2.68 36.72 -7.18
CA GLY A 10 -3.66 35.74 -7.67
C GLY A 10 -3.30 35.16 -9.03
N TYR A 11 -4.26 34.50 -9.67
CA TYR A 11 -4.07 33.79 -10.95
C TYR A 11 -5.09 34.25 -12.00
N ASN A 12 -4.70 34.25 -13.28
CA ASN A 12 -5.59 34.57 -14.40
C ASN A 12 -6.40 35.88 -14.21
N LYS A 13 -5.73 36.92 -13.69
CA LYS A 13 -6.32 38.23 -13.34
C LYS A 13 -7.39 38.20 -12.24
N LYS A 14 -7.61 37.07 -11.57
CA LYS A 14 -8.46 36.98 -10.38
C LYS A 14 -7.61 37.21 -9.14
N VAL A 15 -7.94 38.24 -8.37
CA VAL A 15 -7.28 38.53 -7.09
C VAL A 15 -7.71 37.48 -6.07
N LEU A 16 -6.71 36.82 -5.47
CA LEU A 16 -6.88 35.87 -4.36
C LEU A 16 -6.76 36.59 -3.02
N ILE A 17 -5.68 37.36 -2.84
CA ILE A 17 -5.38 38.11 -1.62
C ILE A 17 -5.08 39.55 -2.01
N ASN A 18 -5.64 40.50 -1.27
CA ASN A 18 -5.47 41.93 -1.51
C ASN A 18 -4.89 42.65 -0.28
N GLY A 19 -4.29 43.82 -0.50
CA GLY A 19 -3.85 44.71 0.58
C GLY A 19 -2.63 44.22 1.34
N ILE A 20 -1.77 43.40 0.72
CA ILE A 20 -0.60 42.82 1.38
C ILE A 20 0.47 43.90 1.59
N ASN A 21 0.81 44.17 2.85
CA ASN A 21 1.86 45.09 3.26
C ASN A 21 2.91 44.33 4.08
N ILE A 22 4.09 44.18 3.49
CA ILE A 22 5.25 43.50 4.08
C ILE A 22 6.38 44.51 4.15
N SER A 23 7.17 44.51 5.22
CA SER A 23 8.40 45.28 5.32
C SER A 23 9.44 44.45 6.06
N VAL A 24 10.59 44.19 5.43
CA VAL A 24 11.65 43.36 6.01
C VAL A 24 12.98 44.10 5.97
N ALA A 25 13.58 44.24 7.14
CA ALA A 25 14.91 44.80 7.30
C ALA A 25 16.01 43.80 6.92
N PRO A 26 17.20 44.25 6.48
CA PRO A 26 18.35 43.39 6.32
C PRO A 26 18.65 42.55 7.57
N GLY A 27 19.06 41.30 7.37
CA GLY A 27 19.35 40.34 8.42
C GLY A 27 18.14 39.83 9.21
N LYS A 28 16.92 40.03 8.67
CA LYS A 28 15.68 39.52 9.26
C LYS A 28 15.08 38.36 8.47
N ILE A 29 14.47 37.45 9.21
CA ILE A 29 13.76 36.28 8.70
C ILE A 29 12.27 36.49 8.94
N ILE A 30 11.48 36.51 7.87
CA ILE A 30 10.02 36.55 7.95
C ILE A 30 9.42 35.24 7.45
N SER A 31 8.42 34.73 8.17
CA SER A 31 7.73 33.49 7.79
C SER A 31 6.26 33.70 7.50
N LEU A 32 5.81 33.16 6.36
CA LEU A 32 4.41 33.06 6.01
C LEU A 32 3.86 31.75 6.57
N ILE A 33 2.82 31.85 7.39
CA ILE A 33 2.10 30.72 7.96
C ILE A 33 0.62 30.77 7.57
N GLY A 34 -0.05 29.63 7.63
CA GLY A 34 -1.48 29.50 7.35
C GLY A 34 -1.82 28.11 6.78
N PRO A 35 -3.10 27.76 6.68
CA PRO A 35 -3.54 26.46 6.17
C PRO A 35 -3.06 26.15 4.74
N ASN A 36 -3.13 24.89 4.34
CA ASN A 36 -2.90 24.50 2.94
C ASN A 36 -3.93 25.17 2.03
N GLY A 37 -3.49 25.63 0.87
CA GLY A 37 -4.36 26.41 -0.04
C GLY A 37 -4.65 27.85 0.41
N SER A 38 -4.07 28.34 1.51
CA SER A 38 -4.33 29.71 1.97
C SER A 38 -3.71 30.80 1.08
N GLY A 39 -2.85 30.43 0.13
CA GLY A 39 -2.21 31.35 -0.83
C GLY A 39 -0.76 31.74 -0.49
N LYS A 40 -0.09 31.06 0.46
CA LYS A 40 1.33 31.31 0.81
C LYS A 40 2.26 31.28 -0.41
N SER A 41 2.24 30.17 -1.16
CA SER A 41 3.05 30.01 -2.37
C SER A 41 2.69 31.04 -3.43
N THR A 42 1.41 31.41 -3.57
CA THR A 42 0.97 32.47 -4.48
C THR A 42 1.59 33.81 -4.12
N VAL A 43 1.64 34.17 -2.82
CA VAL A 43 2.32 35.38 -2.35
C VAL A 43 3.80 35.31 -2.72
N LEU A 44 4.50 34.24 -2.35
CA LEU A 44 5.94 34.08 -2.61
C LEU A 44 6.28 34.15 -4.10
N LYS A 45 5.52 33.45 -4.95
CA LYS A 45 5.66 33.48 -6.42
C LYS A 45 5.43 34.88 -6.99
N THR A 46 4.52 35.68 -6.44
CA THR A 46 4.39 37.08 -6.84
C THR A 46 5.55 37.95 -6.33
N LEU A 47 6.10 37.69 -5.13
CA LEU A 47 7.25 38.44 -4.60
C LEU A 47 8.52 38.31 -5.48
N VAL A 48 8.73 37.13 -6.07
CA VAL A 48 9.84 36.85 -6.99
C VAL A 48 9.52 37.19 -8.46
N ARG A 49 8.30 37.69 -8.73
CA ARG A 49 7.81 38.03 -10.07
C ARG A 49 7.68 36.84 -11.03
N GLU A 50 7.44 35.65 -10.49
CA GLU A 50 7.00 34.46 -11.26
C GLU A 50 5.51 34.59 -11.64
N LEU A 51 4.71 35.21 -10.78
CA LEU A 51 3.33 35.62 -11.06
C LEU A 51 3.22 37.13 -11.29
N GLU A 52 2.26 37.52 -12.14
CA GLU A 52 1.94 38.93 -12.41
C GLU A 52 1.44 39.64 -11.14
N ILE A 53 1.89 40.88 -10.94
CA ILE A 53 1.40 41.75 -9.87
C ILE A 53 0.03 42.30 -10.30
N LEU A 54 -1.04 41.87 -9.64
CA LEU A 54 -2.41 42.27 -10.00
C LEU A 54 -2.80 43.66 -9.47
N GLY A 55 -2.06 44.17 -8.49
CA GLY A 55 -2.28 45.48 -7.86
C GLY A 55 -1.20 45.78 -6.81
N GLY A 56 -1.03 47.06 -6.47
CA GLY A 56 0.00 47.52 -5.54
C GLY A 56 1.41 47.54 -6.15
N SER A 57 2.44 47.55 -5.30
CA SER A 57 3.85 47.54 -5.71
C SER A 57 4.74 46.75 -4.75
N ILE A 58 5.89 46.33 -5.27
CA ILE A 58 6.95 45.64 -4.53
C ILE A 58 8.22 46.46 -4.69
N SER A 59 8.86 46.83 -3.57
CA SER A 59 10.11 47.59 -3.54
C SER A 59 11.26 46.75 -3.03
N VAL A 60 12.35 46.72 -3.80
CA VAL A 60 13.63 46.08 -3.46
C VAL A 60 14.71 47.14 -3.52
N CYS A 61 15.45 47.32 -2.43
CA CYS A 61 16.52 48.33 -2.35
C CYS A 61 16.06 49.75 -2.76
N GLY A 62 14.82 50.11 -2.42
CA GLY A 62 14.23 51.41 -2.72
C GLY A 62 13.69 51.57 -4.15
N LYS A 63 13.74 50.52 -4.97
CA LYS A 63 13.22 50.53 -6.35
C LYS A 63 11.99 49.65 -6.49
N ASP A 64 10.98 50.15 -7.19
CA ASP A 64 9.78 49.39 -7.53
C ASP A 64 10.11 48.35 -8.62
N ILE A 65 10.10 47.07 -8.26
CA ILE A 65 10.51 46.00 -9.17
C ILE A 65 9.52 45.79 -10.31
N SER A 66 8.29 46.31 -10.25
CA SER A 66 7.36 46.23 -11.39
C SER A 66 7.88 46.98 -12.63
N LYS A 67 8.80 47.94 -12.43
CA LYS A 67 9.37 48.79 -13.49
C LYS A 67 10.78 48.38 -13.91
N GLU A 68 11.37 47.40 -13.24
CA GLU A 68 12.75 46.97 -13.45
C GLU A 68 12.83 45.74 -14.38
N LYS A 69 14.00 45.51 -15.00
CA LYS A 69 14.23 44.35 -15.87
C LYS A 69 14.38 43.06 -15.05
N ASN A 70 14.13 41.89 -15.68
CA ASN A 70 14.30 40.57 -15.02
C ASN A 70 15.71 40.39 -14.45
N ASP A 71 16.74 40.92 -15.12
CA ASP A 71 18.13 40.88 -14.65
C ASP A 71 18.32 41.62 -13.31
N PHE A 72 17.63 42.75 -13.10
CA PHE A 72 17.68 43.43 -11.81
C PHE A 72 17.08 42.55 -10.71
N VAL A 73 15.91 41.95 -10.96
CA VAL A 73 15.25 41.06 -9.98
C VAL A 73 16.13 39.85 -9.67
N ALA A 74 16.67 39.18 -10.70
CA ALA A 74 17.53 38.01 -10.54
C ALA A 74 18.89 38.31 -9.87
N ARG A 75 19.32 39.57 -9.78
CA ARG A 75 20.54 39.94 -9.04
C ARG A 75 20.27 40.30 -7.58
N HIS A 76 19.01 40.52 -7.20
CA HIS A 76 18.65 40.94 -5.84
C HIS A 76 17.72 39.96 -5.11
N ILE A 77 17.07 39.05 -5.83
CA ILE A 77 16.21 38.00 -5.26
C ILE A 77 16.61 36.64 -5.83
N SER A 78 16.92 35.70 -4.94
CA SER A 78 17.05 34.27 -5.25
C SER A 78 15.89 33.50 -4.62
N MET A 79 15.62 32.31 -5.14
CA MET A 79 14.48 31.52 -4.68
C MET A 79 14.71 30.02 -4.68
N VAL A 80 14.05 29.35 -3.75
CA VAL A 80 13.84 27.89 -3.74
C VAL A 80 12.34 27.65 -3.62
N MET A 81 11.73 27.19 -4.71
CA MET A 81 10.30 26.89 -4.76
C MET A 81 10.06 25.38 -4.57
N THR A 82 8.81 25.02 -4.29
CA THR A 82 8.36 23.63 -4.12
C THR A 82 8.40 22.79 -5.41
N GLU A 83 8.42 23.42 -6.59
CA GLU A 83 8.51 22.75 -7.88
C GLU A 83 9.86 22.05 -8.09
N ARG A 84 9.81 20.78 -8.52
CA ARG A 84 11.00 19.96 -8.71
C ARG A 84 11.68 20.33 -10.03
N LEU A 85 12.97 20.64 -9.96
CA LEU A 85 13.83 20.78 -11.13
C LEU A 85 14.11 19.41 -11.75
N HIS A 86 14.00 19.34 -13.07
CA HIS A 86 14.41 18.19 -13.89
C HIS A 86 15.53 18.61 -14.84
N PRO A 87 16.76 18.79 -14.34
CA PRO A 87 17.88 19.29 -15.14
C PRO A 87 18.50 18.22 -16.05
N GLU A 88 17.80 17.11 -16.31
CA GLU A 88 18.26 15.96 -17.09
C GLU A 88 19.66 15.49 -16.66
N LEU A 89 20.68 15.57 -17.52
CA LEU A 89 22.00 14.95 -17.31
C LEU A 89 22.98 15.80 -16.49
N MET A 90 22.50 16.79 -15.72
CA MET A 90 23.36 17.65 -14.91
C MET A 90 23.75 17.01 -13.58
N THR A 91 25.01 17.19 -13.20
CA THR A 91 25.50 16.95 -11.84
C THR A 91 24.96 17.99 -10.87
N ALA A 92 24.98 17.68 -9.56
CA ALA A 92 24.62 18.63 -8.52
C ALA A 92 25.43 19.94 -8.58
N LYS A 93 26.73 19.86 -8.88
CA LYS A 93 27.62 21.02 -9.03
C LYS A 93 27.20 21.91 -10.19
N GLU A 94 26.85 21.32 -11.33
CA GLU A 94 26.36 22.07 -12.49
C GLU A 94 25.01 22.72 -12.19
N VAL A 95 24.13 22.04 -11.46
CA VAL A 95 22.85 22.61 -11.02
C VAL A 95 23.08 23.82 -10.10
N ILE A 96 24.04 23.76 -9.17
CA ILE A 96 24.43 24.90 -8.33
C ILE A 96 24.97 26.05 -9.19
N ALA A 97 25.79 25.74 -10.18
CA ALA A 97 26.40 26.71 -11.08
C ALA A 97 25.36 27.52 -11.90
N THR A 98 24.17 26.96 -12.16
CA THR A 98 23.08 27.74 -12.78
C THR A 98 22.65 28.97 -11.96
N GLY A 99 22.91 28.98 -10.66
CA GLY A 99 22.69 30.15 -9.81
C GLY A 99 23.50 31.38 -10.25
N ARG A 100 24.60 31.19 -10.98
CA ARG A 100 25.46 32.28 -11.46
C ARG A 100 25.02 32.89 -12.79
N TYR A 101 24.01 32.33 -13.46
CA TYR A 101 23.53 32.81 -14.77
C TYR A 101 23.17 34.32 -14.84
N PRO A 102 22.66 34.99 -13.78
CA PRO A 102 22.47 36.44 -13.81
C PRO A 102 23.75 37.25 -14.04
N TYR A 103 24.94 36.63 -13.85
CA TYR A 103 26.25 37.29 -13.94
C TYR A 103 27.04 36.91 -15.20
N THR A 104 26.63 35.89 -15.97
CA THR A 104 27.41 35.29 -17.07
C THR A 104 27.27 35.98 -18.45
N GLY A 105 26.67 37.17 -18.50
CA GLY A 105 26.42 37.89 -19.76
C GLY A 105 25.56 37.08 -20.76
N ARG A 106 25.66 37.38 -22.06
CA ARG A 106 24.84 36.74 -23.11
C ARG A 106 25.24 35.31 -23.47
N LEU A 107 26.50 34.94 -23.22
CA LEU A 107 27.04 33.64 -23.64
C LEU A 107 26.91 32.56 -22.56
N GLY A 108 26.48 32.91 -21.34
CA GLY A 108 26.27 31.93 -20.27
C GLY A 108 27.57 31.33 -19.72
N ILE A 109 28.72 31.96 -19.99
CA ILE A 109 30.04 31.45 -19.61
C ILE A 109 30.36 31.88 -18.18
N LEU A 110 30.68 30.91 -17.34
CA LEU A 110 31.10 31.11 -15.95
C LEU A 110 32.58 31.50 -15.90
N SER A 111 32.90 32.53 -15.12
CA SER A 111 34.28 32.91 -14.81
C SER A 111 34.87 32.04 -13.69
N ASP A 112 36.18 32.13 -13.48
CA ASP A 112 36.83 31.46 -12.34
C ASP A 112 36.25 31.96 -10.99
N GLU A 113 35.91 33.25 -10.90
CA GLU A 113 35.23 33.84 -9.72
C GLU A 113 33.83 33.23 -9.50
N ASP A 114 33.10 32.90 -10.59
CA ASP A 114 31.81 32.24 -10.47
C ASP A 114 31.96 30.79 -9.95
N TRP A 115 33.00 30.08 -10.37
CA TRP A 115 33.30 28.74 -9.85
C TRP A 115 33.73 28.74 -8.39
N GLU A 116 34.47 29.76 -7.93
CA GLU A 116 34.77 29.96 -6.52
C GLU A 116 33.48 30.13 -5.69
N LYS A 117 32.50 30.91 -6.21
CA LYS A 117 31.19 31.06 -5.57
C LYS A 117 30.38 29.75 -5.56
N VAL A 118 30.53 28.89 -6.56
CA VAL A 118 29.93 27.54 -6.57
C VAL A 118 30.51 26.68 -5.46
N ASP A 119 31.84 26.65 -5.34
CA ASP A 119 32.52 25.83 -4.32
C ASP A 119 32.22 26.34 -2.90
N ASP A 120 32.10 27.64 -2.69
CA ASP A 120 31.70 28.22 -1.42
C ASP A 120 30.24 27.90 -1.07
N ALA A 121 29.35 27.91 -2.06
CA ALA A 121 27.96 27.48 -1.87
C ALA A 121 27.86 25.99 -1.48
N ILE A 122 28.63 25.11 -2.15
CA ILE A 122 28.72 23.68 -1.82
C ILE A 122 29.16 23.48 -0.36
N LYS A 123 30.19 24.22 0.09
CA LYS A 123 30.67 24.16 1.47
C LYS A 123 29.63 24.65 2.47
N SER A 124 28.88 25.69 2.12
CA SER A 124 27.91 26.33 3.01
C SER A 124 26.73 25.44 3.40
N VAL A 125 26.40 24.44 2.59
CA VAL A 125 25.30 23.48 2.84
C VAL A 125 25.78 22.05 3.08
N HIS A 126 27.09 21.85 3.24
CA HIS A 126 27.71 20.54 3.50
C HIS A 126 27.35 19.46 2.46
N CYS A 127 27.50 19.75 1.16
CA CYS A 127 27.18 18.83 0.06
C CYS A 127 28.39 18.41 -0.81
N GLN A 128 29.62 18.50 -0.28
CA GLN A 128 30.85 18.15 -1.00
C GLN A 128 30.88 16.68 -1.47
N ASP A 129 30.29 15.78 -0.69
CA ASP A 129 30.22 14.35 -0.93
C ASP A 129 29.26 13.96 -2.07
N ILE A 130 28.34 14.86 -2.40
CA ILE A 130 27.28 14.62 -3.39
C ILE A 130 27.34 15.57 -4.60
N SER A 131 28.22 16.57 -4.60
CA SER A 131 28.24 17.62 -5.63
C SER A 131 28.55 17.09 -7.03
N GLU A 132 29.36 16.05 -7.14
CA GLU A 132 29.75 15.45 -8.43
C GLU A 132 28.77 14.37 -8.92
N LEU A 133 27.76 14.03 -8.12
CA LEU A 133 26.75 13.03 -8.50
C LEU A 133 25.71 13.64 -9.45
N ASP A 134 25.14 12.79 -10.30
CA ASP A 134 23.99 13.14 -11.14
C ASP A 134 22.79 13.50 -10.24
N PHE A 135 22.21 14.68 -10.51
CA PHE A 135 21.16 15.27 -9.71
C PHE A 135 19.92 14.37 -9.59
N ASN A 136 19.59 13.56 -10.61
CA ASN A 136 18.39 12.73 -10.60
C ASN A 136 18.46 11.59 -9.57
N PHE A 137 19.66 11.08 -9.30
CA PHE A 137 19.89 9.98 -8.35
C PHE A 137 19.99 10.44 -6.89
N LEU A 138 19.95 11.74 -6.63
CA LEU A 138 19.94 12.28 -5.28
C LEU A 138 18.56 12.05 -4.62
N SER A 139 18.58 11.74 -3.32
CA SER A 139 17.37 11.74 -2.48
C SER A 139 16.75 13.14 -2.40
N ASP A 140 15.46 13.22 -2.07
CA ASP A 140 14.75 14.50 -2.00
C ASP A 140 15.40 15.49 -1.02
N GLY A 141 15.89 15.02 0.13
CA GLY A 141 16.61 15.88 1.07
C GLY A 141 18.00 16.33 0.58
N GLN A 142 18.69 15.49 -0.21
CA GLN A 142 19.93 15.91 -0.89
C GLN A 142 19.63 16.97 -1.97
N LYS A 143 18.59 16.76 -2.79
CA LYS A 143 18.16 17.73 -3.80
C LYS A 143 17.83 19.09 -3.18
N GLN A 144 17.16 19.11 -2.04
CA GLN A 144 16.85 20.35 -1.32
C GLN A 144 18.10 21.14 -0.90
N ARG A 145 19.16 20.45 -0.43
CA ARG A 145 20.44 21.11 -0.11
C ARG A 145 21.12 21.68 -1.36
N ILE A 146 21.08 20.95 -2.47
CA ILE A 146 21.59 21.44 -3.77
C ILE A 146 20.81 22.68 -4.25
N MET A 147 19.49 22.71 -4.04
CA MET A 147 18.65 23.88 -4.34
C MET A 147 18.96 25.10 -3.47
N LEU A 148 19.19 24.88 -2.19
CA LEU A 148 19.66 25.95 -1.32
C LEU A 148 21.04 26.45 -1.75
N ALA A 149 22.00 25.55 -2.04
CA ALA A 149 23.31 25.95 -2.55
C ALA A 149 23.21 26.75 -3.85
N ARG A 150 22.36 26.34 -4.79
CA ARG A 150 22.09 27.09 -6.02
C ARG A 150 21.60 28.52 -5.72
N ALA A 151 20.66 28.68 -4.80
CA ALA A 151 20.13 29.98 -4.41
C ALA A 151 21.14 30.85 -3.63
N ILE A 152 22.00 30.23 -2.81
CA ILE A 152 23.14 30.89 -2.13
C ILE A 152 24.18 31.35 -3.15
N CYS A 153 24.50 30.49 -4.12
CA CYS A 153 25.48 30.74 -5.18
C CYS A 153 25.09 31.96 -6.03
N GLN A 154 23.79 32.20 -6.20
CA GLN A 154 23.27 33.39 -6.87
C GLN A 154 23.65 34.70 -6.16
N ASP A 155 23.96 34.66 -4.87
CA ASP A 155 24.55 35.78 -4.12
C ASP A 155 23.71 37.08 -4.10
N THR A 156 22.44 36.93 -3.73
CA THR A 156 21.44 38.01 -3.68
C THR A 156 21.19 38.56 -2.27
N GLU A 157 20.68 39.78 -2.12
CA GLU A 157 20.33 40.33 -0.81
C GLU A 157 19.08 39.69 -0.20
N ILE A 158 18.18 39.15 -1.03
CA ILE A 158 16.93 38.52 -0.62
C ILE A 158 16.90 37.06 -1.07
N LEU A 159 16.52 36.17 -0.16
CA LEU A 159 16.26 34.75 -0.43
C LEU A 159 14.81 34.42 -0.09
N VAL A 160 14.08 33.89 -1.07
CA VAL A 160 12.69 33.45 -0.93
C VAL A 160 12.62 31.93 -0.91
N LEU A 161 11.96 31.33 0.07
CA LEU A 161 11.87 29.87 0.21
C LEU A 161 10.43 29.42 0.37
N ASP A 162 9.94 28.54 -0.51
CA ASP A 162 8.63 27.93 -0.37
C ASP A 162 8.78 26.53 0.24
N GLU A 163 8.26 26.37 1.45
CA GLU A 163 8.21 25.12 2.22
C GLU A 163 9.54 24.34 2.25
N PRO A 164 10.66 25.00 2.63
CA PRO A 164 11.98 24.44 2.40
C PRO A 164 12.32 23.19 3.23
N THR A 165 11.51 22.87 4.24
CA THR A 165 11.75 21.80 5.22
C THR A 165 10.90 20.55 5.00
N SER A 166 9.90 20.56 4.10
CA SER A 166 8.88 19.50 4.00
C SER A 166 9.43 18.10 3.68
N TYR A 167 10.60 17.98 3.04
CA TYR A 167 11.21 16.71 2.61
C TYR A 167 12.49 16.35 3.39
N LEU A 168 12.76 17.03 4.50
CA LEU A 168 13.98 16.84 5.30
C LEU A 168 13.68 16.02 6.56
N ASP A 169 14.59 15.10 6.92
CA ASP A 169 14.57 14.48 8.24
C ASP A 169 15.01 15.48 9.33
N MET A 170 14.89 15.10 10.61
CA MET A 170 15.18 15.99 11.73
C MET A 170 16.62 16.55 11.71
N LYS A 171 17.60 15.73 11.35
CA LYS A 171 19.01 16.16 11.31
C LYS A 171 19.20 17.20 10.22
N TYR A 172 18.74 16.91 9.00
CA TYR A 172 18.90 17.83 7.88
C TYR A 172 18.05 19.10 8.02
N LYS A 173 16.87 19.03 8.66
CA LYS A 173 16.08 20.22 9.01
C LYS A 173 16.88 21.18 9.89
N LEU A 174 17.52 20.65 10.95
CA LEU A 174 18.33 21.47 11.86
C LEU A 174 19.52 22.09 11.13
N GLU A 175 20.25 21.31 10.33
CA GLU A 175 21.36 21.83 9.52
C GLU A 175 20.89 22.91 8.53
N PHE A 176 19.78 22.69 7.84
CA PHE A 176 19.18 23.65 6.90
C PHE A 176 18.85 24.98 7.60
N LEU A 177 18.14 24.92 8.73
CA LEU A 177 17.75 26.11 9.49
C LEU A 177 18.96 26.86 10.04
N GLN A 178 20.02 26.15 10.45
CA GLN A 178 21.28 26.79 10.85
C GLN A 178 21.91 27.57 9.70
N VAL A 179 21.91 27.03 8.48
CA VAL A 179 22.38 27.76 7.29
C VAL A 179 21.53 29.00 7.04
N ILE A 180 20.21 28.90 7.08
CA ILE A 180 19.31 30.06 6.90
C ILE A 180 19.58 31.15 7.93
N LYS A 181 19.71 30.77 9.21
CA LYS A 181 20.02 31.71 10.30
C LYS A 181 21.35 32.42 10.06
N LYS A 182 22.37 31.67 9.66
CA LYS A 182 23.70 32.19 9.33
C LYS A 182 23.66 33.19 8.17
N LEU A 183 22.88 32.89 7.12
CA LEU A 183 22.70 33.79 5.98
C LEU A 183 22.02 35.11 6.40
N ALA A 184 21.02 35.05 7.28
CA ALA A 184 20.39 36.25 7.81
C ALA A 184 21.37 37.05 8.70
N GLU A 185 21.90 36.44 9.75
CA GLU A 185 22.66 37.13 10.80
C GLU A 185 24.07 37.55 10.36
N GLU A 186 24.82 36.65 9.72
CA GLU A 186 26.22 36.91 9.36
C GLU A 186 26.39 37.53 7.97
N LYS A 187 25.51 37.17 7.02
CA LYS A 187 25.54 37.70 5.65
C LYS A 187 24.54 38.83 5.42
N ASN A 188 23.80 39.23 6.44
CA ASN A 188 22.83 40.33 6.42
C ASN A 188 21.75 40.19 5.33
N LYS A 189 21.43 38.95 4.92
CA LYS A 189 20.41 38.67 3.90
C LYS A 189 19.01 38.80 4.49
N ILE A 190 18.06 39.19 3.65
CA ILE A 190 16.63 39.17 3.94
C ILE A 190 16.10 37.79 3.58
N ILE A 191 15.48 37.08 4.51
CA ILE A 191 14.88 35.77 4.25
C ILE A 191 13.37 35.88 4.34
N ILE A 192 12.65 35.47 3.29
CA ILE A 192 11.19 35.39 3.26
C ILE A 192 10.84 33.94 2.96
N MET A 193 10.17 33.25 3.87
CA MET A 193 9.85 31.83 3.64
C MET A 193 8.46 31.43 4.06
N SER A 194 7.91 30.37 3.49
CA SER A 194 6.72 29.71 4.04
C SER A 194 7.16 28.54 4.92
N LEU A 195 6.50 28.37 6.07
CA LEU A 195 6.71 27.25 6.97
C LEU A 195 5.36 26.72 7.44
N HIS A 196 5.26 25.39 7.57
CA HIS A 196 4.09 24.73 8.15
C HIS A 196 4.29 24.35 9.61
N GLU A 197 5.54 24.13 10.00
CA GLU A 197 5.93 23.68 11.33
C GLU A 197 6.02 24.89 12.26
N LEU A 198 4.99 25.08 13.08
CA LEU A 198 4.84 26.24 13.95
C LEU A 198 5.91 26.32 15.05
N ASP A 199 6.40 25.17 15.51
CA ASP A 199 7.56 25.06 16.39
C ASP A 199 8.82 25.63 15.73
N LEU A 200 9.05 25.35 14.43
CA LEU A 200 10.19 25.89 13.69
C LEU A 200 10.07 27.40 13.48
N VAL A 201 8.88 27.90 13.15
CA VAL A 201 8.60 29.35 12.99
C VAL A 201 9.03 30.13 14.24
N ARG A 202 8.78 29.58 15.43
CA ARG A 202 9.20 30.23 16.69
C ARG A 202 10.71 30.30 16.87
N VAL A 203 11.42 29.29 16.36
CA VAL A 203 12.87 29.14 16.53
C VAL A 203 13.64 30.02 15.56
N ILE A 204 13.14 30.17 14.33
CA ILE A 204 13.90 30.76 13.23
C ILE A 204 13.42 32.16 12.80
N SER A 205 12.14 32.49 12.98
CA SER A 205 11.57 33.72 12.42
C SER A 205 11.70 34.91 13.37
N ASP A 206 11.95 36.09 12.82
CA ASP A 206 11.83 37.36 13.55
C ASP A 206 10.38 37.85 13.53
N GLU A 207 9.74 37.76 12.37
CA GLU A 207 8.37 38.21 12.10
C GLU A 207 7.58 37.13 11.37
N VAL A 208 6.25 37.19 11.51
CA VAL A 208 5.34 36.20 10.95
C VAL A 208 4.17 36.89 10.27
N ILE A 209 3.80 36.40 9.09
CA ILE A 209 2.65 36.84 8.30
C ILE A 209 1.66 35.68 8.23
N CYS A 210 0.42 35.94 8.66
CA CYS A 210 -0.62 34.92 8.77
C CYS A 210 -1.60 35.06 7.61
N VAL A 211 -1.57 34.07 6.71
CA VAL A 211 -2.31 34.07 5.44
C VAL A 211 -3.54 33.17 5.55
N ASN A 212 -4.73 33.69 5.25
CA ASN A 212 -6.00 32.95 5.33
C ASN A 212 -6.86 33.10 4.06
N GLY A 213 -6.41 32.58 2.93
CA GLY A 213 -7.19 32.33 1.70
C GLY A 213 -7.67 33.56 0.91
N LYS A 214 -8.13 34.60 1.60
CA LYS A 214 -8.71 35.83 1.06
C LYS A 214 -7.97 37.08 1.53
N GLU A 215 -7.28 37.02 2.67
CA GLU A 215 -6.59 38.17 3.28
C GLU A 215 -5.38 37.77 4.14
N ILE A 216 -4.59 38.78 4.52
CA ILE A 216 -3.60 38.67 5.59
C ILE A 216 -4.31 39.01 6.91
N LEU A 217 -4.50 38.01 7.77
CA LEU A 217 -5.23 38.19 9.03
C LEU A 217 -4.43 39.01 10.04
N LYS A 218 -3.12 38.77 10.09
CA LYS A 218 -2.22 39.40 11.07
C LYS A 218 -0.78 39.33 10.59
N SER A 219 0.00 40.35 10.89
CA SER A 219 1.45 40.35 10.78
C SER A 219 2.05 40.96 12.06
N GLY A 220 3.20 40.47 12.48
CA GLY A 220 3.88 40.98 13.68
C GLY A 220 5.02 40.07 14.13
N SER A 221 5.56 40.38 15.30
CA SER A 221 6.62 39.55 15.90
C SER A 221 6.09 38.15 16.25
N VAL A 222 6.98 37.16 16.30
CA VAL A 222 6.63 35.79 16.76
C VAL A 222 5.89 35.84 18.10
N LYS A 223 6.34 36.68 19.04
CA LYS A 223 5.70 36.81 20.35
C LYS A 223 4.25 37.30 20.26
N GLU A 224 3.90 38.17 19.31
CA GLU A 224 2.55 38.70 19.16
C GLU A 224 1.61 37.77 18.40
N ILE A 225 2.14 36.97 17.47
CA ILE A 225 1.38 36.00 16.68
C ILE A 225 1.04 34.77 17.53
N PHE A 226 1.98 34.31 18.35
CA PHE A 226 1.77 33.16 19.25
C PHE A 226 1.19 33.55 20.62
N LYS A 227 0.78 34.82 20.80
CA LYS A 227 0.03 35.25 21.97
C LYS A 227 -1.46 35.03 21.75
N GLU A 228 -2.17 34.62 22.81
CA GLU A 228 -3.61 34.35 22.78
C GLU A 228 -3.97 33.16 21.87
N ASP A 229 -5.26 33.02 21.53
CA ASP A 229 -5.79 31.92 20.73
C ASP A 229 -5.74 32.19 19.21
N PHE A 230 -4.78 32.99 18.75
CA PHE A 230 -4.76 33.45 17.35
C PHE A 230 -4.33 32.34 16.38
N ILE A 231 -3.29 31.57 16.71
CA ILE A 231 -2.89 30.41 15.91
C ILE A 231 -4.05 29.41 15.79
N GLN A 232 -4.78 29.23 16.89
CA GLN A 232 -5.95 28.38 16.96
C GLN A 232 -7.05 28.83 16.01
N LYS A 233 -7.29 30.15 15.92
CA LYS A 233 -8.21 30.72 14.94
C LYS A 233 -7.72 30.62 13.50
N LEU A 234 -6.42 30.81 13.27
CA LEU A 234 -5.82 30.76 11.93
C LEU A 234 -5.92 29.36 11.31
N TYR A 235 -5.77 28.32 12.12
CA TYR A 235 -5.80 26.91 11.69
C TYR A 235 -7.08 26.16 12.08
N GLU A 236 -8.06 26.85 12.66
CA GLU A 236 -9.33 26.27 13.13
C GLU A 236 -9.14 25.08 14.10
N ILE A 237 -8.12 25.15 14.96
CA ILE A 237 -7.79 24.12 15.97
C ILE A 237 -8.27 24.53 17.37
N ASN A 238 -8.58 23.56 18.25
CA ASN A 238 -9.03 23.88 19.61
C ASN A 238 -7.88 24.43 20.48
N LYS A 239 -8.23 25.22 21.50
CA LYS A 239 -7.26 25.78 22.47
C LYS A 239 -6.45 24.73 23.20
N GLU A 240 -7.04 23.56 23.44
CA GLU A 240 -6.43 22.47 24.23
C GLU A 240 -5.44 21.62 23.41
N ASP A 241 -5.50 21.72 22.08
CA ASP A 241 -4.74 20.87 21.16
C ASP A 241 -3.41 21.52 20.70
N PHE A 242 -3.10 22.71 21.20
CA PHE A 242 -1.94 23.50 20.79
C PHE A 242 -1.32 24.22 21.98
N ASP A 243 -0.01 24.02 22.18
CA ASP A 243 0.74 24.75 23.19
C ASP A 243 1.37 26.01 22.58
N PRO A 244 0.89 27.21 22.96
CA PRO A 244 1.42 28.47 22.47
C PRO A 244 2.82 28.80 23.03
N GLU A 245 3.38 28.04 23.96
CA GLU A 245 4.77 28.20 24.43
C GLU A 245 5.77 27.36 23.64
N THR A 246 5.40 26.17 23.19
CA THR A 246 6.27 25.30 22.39
C THR A 246 6.00 25.40 20.89
N GLY A 247 4.82 25.86 20.47
CA GLY A 247 4.36 25.79 19.08
C GLY A 247 4.02 24.37 18.64
N MET A 248 4.00 23.42 19.57
CA MET A 248 3.69 22.02 19.29
C MET A 248 2.20 21.76 19.47
N MET A 249 1.69 20.83 18.68
CA MET A 249 0.39 20.22 18.94
C MET A 249 0.47 19.45 20.24
N VAL A 250 -0.38 19.81 21.20
CA VAL A 250 -0.53 19.06 22.44
C VAL A 250 -1.58 18.01 22.18
N TRP A 251 -1.14 16.77 22.08
CA TRP A 251 -2.08 15.68 22.19
C TRP A 251 -2.48 15.54 23.65
N ASN A 252 -3.57 16.21 24.03
CA ASN A 252 -4.14 16.04 25.35
C ASN A 252 -4.70 14.60 25.41
N LYS A 253 -3.93 13.66 25.99
CA LYS A 253 -4.32 12.25 26.17
C LYS A 253 -5.67 12.08 26.90
N GLN A 254 -6.26 13.17 27.42
CA GLN A 254 -7.53 13.20 28.13
C GLN A 254 -8.73 13.75 27.34
N GLN A 255 -8.57 14.19 26.08
CA GLN A 255 -9.73 14.38 25.19
C GLN A 255 -9.45 13.85 23.78
N PRO A 256 -9.81 12.59 23.50
CA PRO A 256 -9.87 12.11 22.14
C PRO A 256 -11.13 12.67 21.46
N LEU A 257 -11.00 13.20 20.25
CA LEU A 257 -12.10 13.37 19.29
C LEU A 257 -12.89 12.04 19.11
N ALA A 258 -12.18 10.91 19.26
CA ALA A 258 -12.75 9.58 19.36
C ALA A 258 -13.65 9.36 20.58
N ALA A 259 -13.53 10.15 21.67
CA ALA A 259 -14.40 10.06 22.85
C ALA A 259 -15.68 10.89 22.72
N ALA A 260 -15.69 11.97 21.93
CA ALA A 260 -16.92 12.67 21.59
C ALA A 260 -17.80 11.79 20.68
N ILE A 261 -17.19 11.21 19.64
CA ILE A 261 -17.85 10.24 18.75
C ILE A 261 -18.17 8.94 19.52
N ARG A 262 -17.27 8.42 20.37
CA ARG A 262 -17.56 7.26 21.22
C ARG A 262 -18.63 7.56 22.27
N LYS A 263 -18.73 8.75 22.88
CA LYS A 263 -19.79 9.02 23.88
C LYS A 263 -21.16 9.22 23.24
N GLU A 264 -21.24 9.85 22.06
CA GLU A 264 -22.51 9.91 21.31
C GLU A 264 -22.93 8.54 20.76
N HIS A 265 -21.98 7.75 20.20
CA HIS A 265 -22.30 6.44 19.67
C HIS A 265 -22.49 5.36 20.74
N GLN A 266 -21.77 5.42 21.87
CA GLN A 266 -21.94 4.46 22.97
C GLN A 266 -23.22 4.68 23.77
N ALA A 267 -23.75 5.91 23.81
CA ALA A 267 -25.02 6.20 24.47
C ALA A 267 -26.26 5.78 23.64
N GLN A 268 -26.11 5.47 22.35
CA GLN A 268 -27.19 5.06 21.44
C GLN A 268 -27.14 3.57 21.04
N ARG A 269 -26.41 2.74 21.81
CA ARG A 269 -25.95 1.40 21.41
C ARG A 269 -26.99 0.26 21.35
N HIS A 270 -28.28 0.55 21.35
CA HIS A 270 -29.35 -0.47 21.22
C HIS A 270 -30.37 0.00 20.16
N ASN A 271 -30.00 -0.12 18.87
CA ASN A 271 -30.90 -0.28 17.68
C ASN A 271 -30.31 0.15 16.32
N ARG A 272 -29.02 0.53 16.20
CA ARG A 272 -28.49 0.98 14.91
C ARG A 272 -27.90 -0.19 14.11
N LYS A 273 -28.48 -0.44 12.92
CA LYS A 273 -27.96 -1.36 11.90
C LYS A 273 -26.53 -0.95 11.52
N ALA A 274 -25.63 -1.90 11.28
CA ALA A 274 -24.26 -1.61 10.84
C ALA A 274 -24.27 -0.80 9.54
N LYS A 275 -23.29 0.07 9.38
CA LYS A 275 -23.09 0.81 8.11
C LYS A 275 -22.46 -0.11 7.09
N VAL A 276 -22.83 0.06 5.83
CA VAL A 276 -22.30 -0.77 4.74
C VAL A 276 -21.64 0.12 3.68
N ILE A 277 -20.55 -0.34 3.09
CA ILE A 277 -19.96 0.26 1.90
C ILE A 277 -19.48 -0.85 0.98
N MET A 278 -19.79 -0.75 -0.31
CA MET A 278 -19.44 -1.76 -1.28
C MET A 278 -18.34 -1.27 -2.23
N VAL A 279 -17.35 -2.11 -2.49
CA VAL A 279 -16.26 -1.86 -3.43
C VAL A 279 -16.46 -2.77 -4.64
N GLN A 280 -16.78 -2.16 -5.78
CA GLN A 280 -16.88 -2.83 -7.08
C GLN A 280 -15.71 -2.42 -7.97
N GLY A 281 -15.49 -3.13 -9.07
CA GLY A 281 -14.38 -2.86 -9.98
C GLY A 281 -14.84 -2.94 -11.42
N THR A 282 -14.18 -2.23 -12.32
CA THR A 282 -14.50 -2.25 -13.76
C THR A 282 -14.19 -3.59 -14.41
N MET A 283 -13.37 -4.42 -13.77
CA MET A 283 -12.98 -5.76 -14.20
C MET A 283 -12.48 -6.64 -13.03
N SER A 284 -12.28 -7.93 -13.30
CA SER A 284 -11.51 -8.82 -12.43
C SER A 284 -10.05 -8.34 -12.30
N ASN A 285 -9.50 -8.40 -11.09
CA ASN A 285 -8.15 -7.95 -10.73
C ASN A 285 -7.90 -6.43 -10.82
N ALA A 286 -8.97 -5.61 -10.84
CA ALA A 286 -8.85 -4.15 -10.68
C ALA A 286 -8.29 -3.71 -9.31
N GLY A 287 -8.18 -4.64 -8.35
CA GLY A 287 -7.63 -4.42 -7.01
C GLY A 287 -8.68 -4.20 -5.91
N LYS A 288 -9.93 -4.63 -6.14
CA LYS A 288 -11.02 -4.58 -5.14
C LYS A 288 -10.61 -5.19 -3.81
N SER A 289 -10.07 -6.41 -3.82
CA SER A 289 -9.74 -7.17 -2.63
C SER A 289 -8.71 -6.46 -1.75
N LEU A 290 -7.73 -5.78 -2.36
CA LEU A 290 -6.75 -4.95 -1.67
C LEU A 290 -7.37 -3.67 -1.10
N VAL A 291 -8.24 -3.00 -1.87
CA VAL A 291 -8.97 -1.81 -1.38
C VAL A 291 -9.86 -2.18 -0.19
N VAL A 292 -10.58 -3.31 -0.25
CA VAL A 292 -11.40 -3.79 0.87
C VAL A 292 -10.54 -4.07 2.10
N ALA A 293 -9.41 -4.79 1.94
CA ALA A 293 -8.50 -5.08 3.04
C ALA A 293 -7.97 -3.79 3.70
N GLY A 294 -7.57 -2.79 2.90
CA GLY A 294 -7.06 -1.54 3.43
C GLY A 294 -8.13 -0.67 4.08
N LEU A 295 -9.36 -0.63 3.54
CA LEU A 295 -10.49 0.03 4.21
C LEU A 295 -10.84 -0.65 5.53
N CYS A 296 -10.87 -1.98 5.57
CA CYS A 296 -11.05 -2.76 6.80
C CYS A 296 -10.01 -2.38 7.86
N ARG A 297 -8.73 -2.31 7.48
CA ARG A 297 -7.64 -1.94 8.38
C ARG A 297 -7.74 -0.49 8.85
N ILE A 298 -8.07 0.45 7.96
CA ILE A 298 -8.27 1.87 8.28
C ILE A 298 -9.39 2.04 9.30
N PHE A 299 -10.55 1.46 9.05
CA PHE A 299 -11.70 1.57 9.95
C PHE A 299 -11.43 0.91 11.31
N MET A 300 -10.72 -0.23 11.34
CA MET A 300 -10.30 -0.86 12.58
C MET A 300 -9.33 0.04 13.38
N GLN A 301 -8.31 0.61 12.73
CA GLN A 301 -7.37 1.55 13.35
C GLN A 301 -8.08 2.81 13.89
N ASP A 302 -9.15 3.25 13.22
CA ASP A 302 -9.99 4.38 13.64
C ASP A 302 -10.99 4.00 14.75
N GLY A 303 -10.99 2.74 15.19
CA GLY A 303 -11.67 2.26 16.39
C GLY A 303 -13.08 1.71 16.16
N TYR A 304 -13.44 1.40 14.91
CA TYR A 304 -14.67 0.68 14.57
C TYR A 304 -14.49 -0.83 14.66
N ARG A 305 -15.56 -1.55 14.98
CA ARG A 305 -15.65 -3.00 14.70
C ARG A 305 -16.03 -3.16 13.24
N VAL A 306 -15.23 -3.92 12.49
CA VAL A 306 -15.36 -3.97 11.03
C VAL A 306 -15.32 -5.42 10.59
N ALA A 307 -16.18 -5.80 9.67
CA ALA A 307 -16.09 -7.10 9.00
C ALA A 307 -16.09 -6.93 7.48
N PRO A 308 -15.28 -7.72 6.75
CA PRO A 308 -15.42 -7.82 5.30
C PRO A 308 -16.62 -8.71 4.95
N PHE A 309 -17.14 -8.56 3.74
CA PHE A 309 -18.18 -9.43 3.22
C PHE A 309 -18.09 -9.57 1.70
N LYS A 310 -18.14 -10.81 1.19
CA LYS A 310 -18.23 -11.12 -0.24
C LYS A 310 -19.26 -12.23 -0.42
N SER A 311 -20.44 -11.86 -0.91
CA SER A 311 -21.60 -12.78 -1.01
C SER A 311 -21.26 -14.08 -1.75
N GLN A 312 -20.44 -13.98 -2.79
CA GLN A 312 -19.94 -15.10 -3.56
C GLN A 312 -18.48 -14.88 -3.95
N ASN A 313 -17.63 -15.86 -3.62
CA ASN A 313 -16.27 -15.93 -4.13
C ASN A 313 -16.11 -17.17 -5.04
N MET A 314 -15.20 -17.10 -6.00
CA MET A 314 -14.77 -18.22 -6.82
C MET A 314 -13.25 -18.33 -6.73
N ALA A 315 -12.74 -19.29 -5.95
CA ALA A 315 -11.32 -19.40 -5.65
C ALA A 315 -10.88 -20.85 -5.45
N LEU A 316 -9.66 -21.20 -5.86
CA LEU A 316 -9.07 -22.52 -5.60
C LEU A 316 -8.44 -22.59 -4.20
N ASN A 317 -7.93 -21.46 -3.71
CA ASN A 317 -7.31 -21.32 -2.41
C ASN A 317 -8.36 -21.13 -1.32
N SER A 318 -8.25 -21.92 -0.25
CA SER A 318 -9.17 -21.85 0.87
C SER A 318 -8.50 -22.11 2.19
N TYR A 319 -9.12 -21.58 3.22
CA TYR A 319 -8.79 -21.74 4.63
C TYR A 319 -9.90 -22.53 5.33
N ILE A 320 -9.59 -23.10 6.48
CA ILE A 320 -10.56 -23.76 7.36
C ILE A 320 -10.75 -22.90 8.61
N THR A 321 -11.96 -22.49 8.94
CA THR A 321 -12.23 -21.71 10.16
C THR A 321 -12.03 -22.58 11.42
N LYS A 322 -12.02 -21.97 12.60
CA LYS A 322 -11.94 -22.70 13.89
C LYS A 322 -13.04 -23.75 14.06
N ASP A 323 -14.20 -23.50 13.45
CA ASP A 323 -15.35 -24.40 13.48
C ASP A 323 -15.27 -25.52 12.41
N GLY A 324 -14.19 -25.59 11.63
CA GLY A 324 -14.00 -26.63 10.61
C GLY A 324 -14.64 -26.32 9.25
N PHE A 325 -15.09 -25.08 9.04
CA PHE A 325 -15.77 -24.67 7.81
C PHE A 325 -14.83 -24.10 6.76
N GLU A 326 -15.14 -24.29 5.48
CA GLU A 326 -14.27 -23.89 4.37
C GLU A 326 -14.57 -22.48 3.85
N MET A 327 -13.54 -21.66 3.67
CA MET A 327 -13.66 -20.25 3.28
C MET A 327 -12.59 -19.83 2.27
N GLY A 328 -12.88 -18.86 1.38
CA GLY A 328 -11.89 -18.31 0.44
C GLY A 328 -10.75 -17.54 1.12
N ARG A 329 -9.51 -17.66 0.60
CA ARG A 329 -8.32 -17.03 1.22
C ARG A 329 -8.34 -15.50 1.17
N ALA A 330 -8.95 -14.89 0.15
CA ALA A 330 -9.04 -13.42 0.07
C ALA A 330 -9.84 -12.81 1.23
N GLN A 331 -10.94 -13.43 1.64
CA GLN A 331 -11.72 -12.94 2.78
C GLN A 331 -11.02 -13.21 4.11
N VAL A 332 -10.18 -14.24 4.21
CA VAL A 332 -9.28 -14.45 5.36
C VAL A 332 -8.30 -13.29 5.47
N THR A 333 -7.65 -12.91 4.37
CA THR A 333 -6.76 -11.74 4.32
C THR A 333 -7.49 -10.46 4.75
N GLN A 334 -8.76 -10.29 4.34
CA GLN A 334 -9.56 -9.13 4.74
C GLN A 334 -9.97 -9.18 6.22
N ALA A 335 -10.27 -10.36 6.76
CA ALA A 335 -10.57 -10.55 8.18
C ALA A 335 -9.35 -10.24 9.06
N GLU A 336 -8.17 -10.73 8.64
CA GLU A 336 -6.87 -10.40 9.25
C GLU A 336 -6.61 -8.88 9.17
N ALA A 337 -6.90 -8.25 8.03
CA ALA A 337 -6.80 -6.80 7.90
C ALA A 337 -7.79 -6.04 8.80
N ALA A 338 -8.97 -6.59 9.07
CA ALA A 338 -9.94 -6.05 10.02
C ALA A 338 -9.60 -6.37 11.49
N GLY A 339 -8.57 -7.19 11.77
CA GLY A 339 -8.19 -7.59 13.13
C GLY A 339 -9.18 -8.53 13.80
N ILE A 340 -9.96 -9.29 13.02
CA ILE A 340 -10.94 -10.25 13.51
C ILE A 340 -10.67 -11.66 12.97
N GLU A 341 -11.25 -12.66 13.61
CA GLU A 341 -11.10 -14.06 13.22
C GLU A 341 -11.89 -14.36 11.92
N PRO A 342 -11.36 -15.21 11.02
CA PRO A 342 -12.10 -15.60 9.81
C PRO A 342 -13.40 -16.36 10.13
N ASP A 343 -14.52 -15.89 9.57
CA ASP A 343 -15.86 -16.47 9.71
C ASP A 343 -16.47 -16.68 8.32
N VAL A 344 -17.03 -17.86 8.05
CA VAL A 344 -17.70 -18.17 6.79
C VAL A 344 -18.87 -17.24 6.46
N ALA A 345 -19.45 -16.55 7.44
CA ALA A 345 -20.44 -15.51 7.18
C ALA A 345 -19.90 -14.36 6.32
N MET A 346 -18.58 -14.13 6.31
CA MET A 346 -17.94 -13.13 5.43
C MET A 346 -17.83 -13.62 3.97
N ASN A 347 -17.99 -14.92 3.72
CA ASN A 347 -18.05 -15.50 2.38
C ASN A 347 -19.06 -16.67 2.32
N PRO A 348 -20.37 -16.39 2.34
CA PRO A 348 -21.39 -17.43 2.49
C PRO A 348 -21.49 -18.36 1.29
N ILE A 349 -21.03 -17.95 0.10
CA ILE A 349 -20.95 -18.81 -1.08
C ILE A 349 -19.51 -18.86 -1.59
N LEU A 350 -18.94 -20.06 -1.66
CA LEU A 350 -17.64 -20.32 -2.26
C LEU A 350 -17.79 -21.31 -3.42
N LEU A 351 -17.41 -20.88 -4.61
CA LEU A 351 -17.34 -21.71 -5.80
C LEU A 351 -15.91 -22.17 -6.02
N LYS A 352 -15.73 -23.47 -6.22
CA LYS A 352 -14.43 -24.05 -6.57
C LYS A 352 -14.48 -24.69 -7.94
N PRO A 353 -13.80 -24.13 -8.95
CA PRO A 353 -13.75 -24.73 -10.26
C PRO A 353 -13.25 -26.18 -10.18
N THR A 354 -14.05 -27.10 -10.70
CA THR A 354 -13.68 -28.53 -10.81
C THR A 354 -13.36 -28.91 -12.26
N SER A 355 -13.89 -28.15 -13.22
CA SER A 355 -13.64 -28.28 -14.66
C SER A 355 -13.90 -26.93 -15.34
N ASP A 356 -13.65 -26.83 -16.64
CA ASP A 356 -13.92 -25.61 -17.43
C ASP A 356 -15.40 -25.18 -17.41
N CYS A 357 -16.33 -26.11 -17.10
CA CYS A 357 -17.77 -25.89 -17.19
C CYS A 357 -18.53 -26.16 -15.87
N GLY A 358 -17.84 -26.45 -14.77
CA GLY A 358 -18.45 -26.85 -13.51
C GLY A 358 -17.65 -26.47 -12.28
N SER A 359 -18.36 -26.29 -11.17
CA SER A 359 -17.78 -25.94 -9.88
C SER A 359 -18.41 -26.73 -8.75
N GLN A 360 -17.61 -27.04 -7.74
CA GLN A 360 -18.11 -27.42 -6.43
C GLN A 360 -18.70 -26.18 -5.76
N VAL A 361 -19.93 -26.31 -5.26
CA VAL A 361 -20.66 -25.24 -4.60
C VAL A 361 -20.61 -25.49 -3.10
N ILE A 362 -20.07 -24.51 -2.38
CA ILE A 362 -19.95 -24.52 -0.92
C ILE A 362 -20.81 -23.37 -0.38
N VAL A 363 -21.69 -23.66 0.56
CA VAL A 363 -22.59 -22.69 1.20
C VAL A 363 -22.35 -22.72 2.70
N ASN A 364 -22.06 -21.56 3.30
CA ASN A 364 -21.67 -21.40 4.71
C ASN A 364 -20.59 -22.40 5.14
N GLY A 365 -19.64 -22.68 4.24
CA GLY A 365 -18.52 -23.59 4.44
C GLY A 365 -18.81 -25.09 4.30
N GLU A 366 -20.04 -25.47 3.95
CA GLU A 366 -20.44 -26.85 3.68
C GLU A 366 -20.63 -27.12 2.19
N VAL A 367 -20.18 -28.27 1.71
CA VAL A 367 -20.31 -28.65 0.30
C VAL A 367 -21.74 -29.13 0.05
N ILE A 368 -22.45 -28.47 -0.85
CA ILE A 368 -23.81 -28.87 -1.24
C ILE A 368 -23.85 -29.73 -2.51
N GLY A 369 -22.75 -29.74 -3.28
CA GLY A 369 -22.59 -30.58 -4.46
C GLY A 369 -21.74 -29.92 -5.56
N ASN A 370 -21.58 -30.64 -6.67
CA ASN A 370 -20.98 -30.10 -7.90
C ASN A 370 -22.10 -29.70 -8.84
N MET A 371 -22.00 -28.50 -9.43
CA MET A 371 -22.97 -27.97 -10.38
C MET A 371 -22.24 -27.49 -11.64
N THR A 372 -22.85 -27.69 -12.80
CA THR A 372 -22.46 -26.99 -14.02
C THR A 372 -22.75 -25.50 -13.89
N ALA A 373 -22.09 -24.67 -14.70
CA ALA A 373 -22.32 -23.22 -14.70
C ALA A 373 -23.81 -22.85 -14.91
N ARG A 374 -24.51 -23.60 -15.76
CA ARG A 374 -25.95 -23.40 -16.02
C ARG A 374 -26.82 -23.78 -14.81
N GLU A 375 -26.59 -24.96 -14.24
CA GLU A 375 -27.32 -25.39 -13.04
C GLU A 375 -27.13 -24.42 -11.89
N TYR A 376 -25.90 -23.94 -11.69
CA TYR A 376 -25.61 -22.95 -10.66
C TYR A 376 -26.32 -21.61 -10.93
N PHE A 377 -26.32 -21.13 -12.18
CA PHE A 377 -26.98 -19.88 -12.55
C PHE A 377 -28.51 -19.92 -12.26
N ASP A 378 -29.14 -21.07 -12.48
CA ASP A 378 -30.56 -21.28 -12.14
C ASP A 378 -30.78 -21.41 -10.62
N TYR A 379 -29.80 -21.97 -9.91
CA TYR A 379 -29.87 -22.25 -8.48
C TYR A 379 -29.58 -21.03 -7.59
N LYS A 380 -28.69 -20.11 -8.02
CA LYS A 380 -28.11 -19.04 -7.18
C LYS A 380 -29.13 -18.15 -6.48
N LYS A 381 -30.32 -17.92 -7.06
CA LYS A 381 -31.40 -17.15 -6.41
C LYS A 381 -31.85 -17.75 -5.08
N LYS A 382 -31.82 -19.08 -4.98
CA LYS A 382 -32.23 -19.80 -3.76
C LYS A 382 -31.26 -19.57 -2.61
N LEU A 383 -30.06 -19.05 -2.89
CA LEU A 383 -29.03 -18.75 -1.91
C LEU A 383 -29.10 -17.31 -1.37
N VAL A 384 -29.94 -16.44 -1.92
CA VAL A 384 -30.13 -15.06 -1.42
C VAL A 384 -30.50 -15.02 0.07
N PRO A 385 -31.41 -15.88 0.60
CA PRO A 385 -31.69 -15.90 2.02
C PRO A 385 -30.47 -16.22 2.89
N GLU A 386 -29.58 -17.11 2.42
CA GLU A 386 -28.34 -17.47 3.14
C GLU A 386 -27.34 -16.29 3.12
N ILE A 387 -27.22 -15.59 1.99
CA ILE A 387 -26.41 -14.37 1.88
C ILE A 387 -26.87 -13.30 2.88
N LEU A 388 -28.18 -13.00 2.90
CA LEU A 388 -28.74 -11.96 3.76
C LEU A 388 -28.65 -12.35 5.25
N LYS A 389 -28.82 -13.63 5.57
CA LYS A 389 -28.65 -14.15 6.93
C LYS A 389 -27.20 -14.03 7.41
N ALA A 390 -26.25 -14.37 6.56
CA ALA A 390 -24.82 -14.23 6.85
C ALA A 390 -24.43 -12.76 7.05
N LEU A 391 -24.91 -11.86 6.18
CA LEU A 391 -24.69 -10.42 6.35
C LEU A 391 -25.32 -9.90 7.64
N SER A 392 -26.57 -10.26 7.93
CA SER A 392 -27.27 -9.82 9.15
C SER A 392 -26.52 -10.23 10.41
N LYS A 393 -25.97 -11.46 10.45
CA LYS A 393 -25.11 -11.91 11.56
C LYS A 393 -23.91 -10.97 11.75
N LEU A 394 -23.22 -10.60 10.67
CA LEU A 394 -22.09 -9.67 10.75
C LEU A 394 -22.51 -8.26 11.16
N GLU A 395 -23.66 -7.77 10.67
CA GLU A 395 -24.22 -6.46 11.02
C GLU A 395 -24.58 -6.35 12.52
N GLU A 396 -24.92 -7.46 13.19
CA GLU A 396 -25.19 -7.48 14.63
C GLU A 396 -23.91 -7.30 15.47
N GLU A 397 -22.76 -7.75 14.95
CA GLU A 397 -21.49 -7.83 15.68
C GLU A 397 -20.56 -6.64 15.39
N ASN A 398 -20.78 -5.93 14.28
CA ASN A 398 -19.88 -4.93 13.73
C ASN A 398 -20.53 -3.56 13.55
N ASP A 399 -19.71 -2.51 13.51
CA ASP A 399 -20.15 -1.14 13.27
C ASP A 399 -20.18 -0.82 11.76
N ILE A 400 -19.25 -1.41 10.99
CA ILE A 400 -19.10 -1.23 9.54
C ILE A 400 -18.90 -2.58 8.85
N ILE A 401 -19.60 -2.81 7.74
CA ILE A 401 -19.35 -3.93 6.82
C ILE A 401 -18.77 -3.38 5.51
N VAL A 402 -17.61 -3.89 5.11
CA VAL A 402 -16.97 -3.56 3.84
C VAL A 402 -17.24 -4.69 2.85
N ILE A 403 -18.11 -4.44 1.88
CA ILE A 403 -18.57 -5.43 0.92
C ILE A 403 -17.67 -5.42 -0.32
N GLU A 404 -17.17 -6.57 -0.74
CA GLU A 404 -16.48 -6.75 -2.01
C GLU A 404 -17.43 -7.27 -3.09
N GLY A 405 -17.49 -6.58 -4.24
CA GLY A 405 -18.16 -7.08 -5.43
C GLY A 405 -17.33 -8.11 -6.21
N ALA A 406 -17.95 -8.88 -7.08
CA ALA A 406 -17.26 -9.87 -7.92
C ALA A 406 -17.21 -9.41 -9.39
N GLY A 407 -16.04 -9.46 -10.03
CA GLY A 407 -15.94 -9.08 -11.45
C GLY A 407 -16.31 -7.61 -11.70
N SER A 408 -17.09 -7.37 -12.76
CA SER A 408 -17.60 -6.04 -13.15
C SER A 408 -19.12 -5.92 -12.97
N PRO A 409 -19.65 -4.77 -12.48
CA PRO A 409 -21.08 -4.56 -12.38
C PRO A 409 -21.77 -4.37 -13.73
N ALA A 410 -21.01 -4.08 -14.81
CA ALA A 410 -21.55 -3.86 -16.15
C ALA A 410 -21.61 -5.14 -17.01
N GLU A 411 -21.70 -6.31 -16.39
CA GLU A 411 -21.88 -7.59 -17.10
C GLU A 411 -23.35 -7.77 -17.50
N ILE A 412 -23.75 -7.11 -18.59
CA ILE A 412 -25.12 -7.04 -19.11
C ILE A 412 -25.80 -8.42 -19.17
N ASN A 413 -25.04 -9.46 -19.53
CA ASN A 413 -25.53 -10.84 -19.66
C ASN A 413 -25.81 -11.54 -18.32
N LEU A 414 -25.25 -11.06 -17.21
CA LEU A 414 -25.39 -11.65 -15.87
C LEU A 414 -26.18 -10.75 -14.91
N ARG A 415 -26.66 -9.61 -15.40
CA ARG A 415 -27.41 -8.61 -14.65
C ARG A 415 -28.71 -9.16 -14.08
N GLU A 416 -29.42 -9.96 -14.87
CA GLU A 416 -30.60 -10.64 -14.37
C GLU A 416 -30.16 -11.59 -13.25
N ASN A 417 -30.61 -11.30 -12.03
CA ASN A 417 -30.34 -12.11 -10.84
C ASN A 417 -28.91 -12.01 -10.33
N ASP A 418 -28.34 -10.81 -10.46
CA ASP A 418 -27.10 -10.45 -9.81
C ASP A 418 -27.23 -10.53 -8.27
N ILE A 419 -26.32 -11.27 -7.65
CA ILE A 419 -26.23 -11.44 -6.19
C ILE A 419 -24.84 -11.03 -5.68
N VAL A 420 -24.00 -10.46 -6.55
CA VAL A 420 -22.58 -10.21 -6.29
C VAL A 420 -22.15 -8.77 -6.54
N ASN A 421 -22.90 -7.99 -7.34
CA ASN A 421 -22.61 -6.58 -7.61
C ASN A 421 -23.82 -5.67 -7.30
N MET A 422 -24.42 -5.06 -8.31
CA MET A 422 -25.49 -4.07 -8.16
C MET A 422 -26.76 -4.67 -7.58
N GLY A 423 -27.08 -5.92 -7.94
CA GLY A 423 -28.23 -6.60 -7.35
C GLY A 423 -28.06 -6.79 -5.83
N LEU A 424 -26.84 -7.11 -5.37
CA LEU A 424 -26.55 -7.15 -3.93
C LEU A 424 -26.58 -5.74 -3.31
N ALA A 425 -25.95 -4.75 -3.97
CA ALA A 425 -25.93 -3.37 -3.51
C ALA A 425 -27.35 -2.81 -3.32
N GLU A 426 -28.29 -3.19 -4.18
CA GLU A 426 -29.70 -2.84 -4.04
C GLU A 426 -30.36 -3.57 -2.87
N MET A 427 -30.15 -4.88 -2.73
CA MET A 427 -30.74 -5.70 -1.66
C MET A 427 -30.36 -5.20 -0.25
N VAL A 428 -29.16 -4.65 -0.09
CA VAL A 428 -28.61 -4.23 1.20
C VAL A 428 -28.50 -2.71 1.35
N ASP A 429 -28.97 -1.98 0.33
CA ASP A 429 -28.90 -0.52 0.21
C ASP A 429 -27.48 0.06 0.37
N ALA A 430 -26.48 -0.61 -0.22
CA ALA A 430 -25.08 -0.20 -0.10
C ALA A 430 -24.71 0.95 -1.07
N PRO A 431 -24.01 1.99 -0.58
CA PRO A 431 -23.28 2.90 -1.44
C PRO A 431 -22.04 2.20 -2.03
N VAL A 432 -21.71 2.53 -3.28
CA VAL A 432 -20.68 1.83 -4.06
C VAL A 432 -19.50 2.76 -4.36
N LEU A 433 -18.28 2.24 -4.13
CA LEU A 433 -17.03 2.74 -4.68
C LEU A 433 -16.67 1.90 -5.91
N LEU A 434 -16.44 2.54 -7.06
CA LEU A 434 -16.07 1.86 -8.31
C LEU A 434 -14.58 2.03 -8.60
N VAL A 435 -13.84 0.92 -8.67
CA VAL A 435 -12.38 0.86 -8.86
C VAL A 435 -12.02 0.57 -10.32
N GLY A 436 -11.19 1.42 -10.92
CA GLY A 436 -10.57 1.21 -12.25
C GLY A 436 -9.09 0.86 -12.16
N ASP A 437 -8.58 0.09 -13.13
CA ASP A 437 -7.17 -0.31 -13.21
C ASP A 437 -6.45 0.49 -14.31
N ILE A 438 -5.52 1.37 -13.92
CA ILE A 438 -4.75 2.17 -14.89
C ILE A 438 -3.56 1.43 -15.51
N ASP A 439 -3.03 0.41 -14.84
CA ASP A 439 -1.88 -0.38 -15.32
C ASP A 439 -2.25 -1.19 -16.57
N ARG A 440 -3.53 -1.59 -16.69
CA ARG A 440 -4.09 -2.22 -17.90
C ARG A 440 -4.46 -1.23 -19.02
N GLY A 441 -4.28 0.07 -18.80
CA GLY A 441 -4.56 1.14 -19.75
C GLY A 441 -6.06 1.47 -19.90
N GLY A 442 -6.34 2.69 -20.38
CA GLY A 442 -7.71 3.12 -20.70
C GLY A 442 -8.64 3.32 -19.50
N VAL A 443 -8.12 3.58 -18.30
CA VAL A 443 -8.92 3.64 -17.05
C VAL A 443 -10.13 4.58 -17.11
N PHE A 444 -10.01 5.73 -17.78
CA PHE A 444 -11.13 6.66 -17.95
C PHE A 444 -12.27 6.04 -18.75
N ALA A 445 -11.94 5.30 -19.82
CA ALA A 445 -12.94 4.58 -20.61
C ALA A 445 -13.53 3.39 -19.85
N GLN A 446 -12.74 2.71 -19.02
CA GLN A 446 -13.25 1.65 -18.15
C GLN A 446 -14.30 2.19 -17.17
N LEU A 447 -13.98 3.28 -16.45
CA LEU A 447 -14.88 3.87 -15.46
C LEU A 447 -16.12 4.46 -16.12
N LEU A 448 -15.96 5.34 -17.13
CA LEU A 448 -17.08 5.95 -17.84
C LEU A 448 -17.94 4.91 -18.56
N GLY A 449 -17.31 3.94 -19.24
CA GLY A 449 -18.02 2.89 -19.94
C GLY A 449 -18.83 1.99 -18.99
N THR A 450 -18.28 1.68 -17.82
CA THR A 450 -19.03 0.95 -16.78
C THR A 450 -20.24 1.76 -16.33
N ILE A 451 -20.06 3.06 -16.02
CA ILE A 451 -21.13 3.94 -15.53
C ILE A 451 -22.25 4.12 -16.58
N GLU A 452 -21.88 4.25 -17.85
CA GLU A 452 -22.83 4.45 -18.95
C GLU A 452 -23.70 3.21 -19.24
N LEU A 453 -23.22 2.02 -18.88
CA LEU A 453 -23.95 0.77 -19.09
C LEU A 453 -24.93 0.42 -17.95
N LEU A 454 -24.92 1.19 -16.86
CA LEU A 454 -25.78 0.98 -15.69
C LEU A 454 -27.13 1.72 -15.85
N GLU A 455 -28.17 1.20 -15.21
CA GLU A 455 -29.42 1.97 -15.06
C GLU A 455 -29.24 3.13 -14.08
N ASP A 456 -30.11 4.14 -14.18
CA ASP A 456 -30.08 5.31 -13.29
C ASP A 456 -30.12 4.93 -11.81
N SER A 457 -30.89 3.90 -11.43
CA SER A 457 -30.97 3.40 -10.06
C SER A 457 -29.62 2.87 -9.55
N GLU A 458 -28.91 2.08 -10.36
CA GLU A 458 -27.59 1.52 -10.06
C GLU A 458 -26.51 2.60 -10.09
N ARG A 459 -26.53 3.46 -11.10
CA ARG A 459 -25.61 4.60 -11.24
C ARG A 459 -25.67 5.50 -10.02
N ASN A 460 -26.88 5.77 -9.51
CA ASN A 460 -27.08 6.59 -8.31
C ASN A 460 -26.48 5.97 -7.04
N ARG A 461 -26.20 4.66 -7.01
CA ARG A 461 -25.52 4.00 -5.89
C ARG A 461 -24.02 4.24 -5.89
N ILE A 462 -23.42 4.54 -7.04
CA ILE A 462 -21.99 4.85 -7.12
C ILE A 462 -21.77 6.24 -6.52
N LYS A 463 -21.08 6.29 -5.38
CA LYS A 463 -20.80 7.53 -4.64
C LYS A 463 -19.36 8.01 -4.77
N GLY A 464 -18.46 7.18 -5.28
CA GLY A 464 -17.07 7.55 -5.51
C GLY A 464 -16.37 6.65 -6.52
N LEU A 465 -15.42 7.24 -7.25
CA LEU A 465 -14.54 6.54 -8.19
C LEU A 465 -13.13 6.43 -7.62
N LEU A 466 -12.48 5.31 -7.88
CA LEU A 466 -11.09 5.04 -7.49
C LEU A 466 -10.28 4.65 -8.72
N ILE A 467 -9.12 5.28 -8.89
CA ILE A 467 -8.12 4.87 -9.88
C ILE A 467 -7.02 4.12 -9.13
N ASN A 468 -6.77 2.86 -9.48
CA ASN A 468 -5.80 2.02 -8.80
C ASN A 468 -4.60 1.69 -9.69
N LYS A 469 -3.48 1.29 -9.06
CA LYS A 469 -2.21 0.89 -9.68
C LYS A 469 -1.52 2.00 -10.47
N PHE A 470 -1.67 3.24 -10.03
CA PHE A 470 -1.04 4.36 -10.71
C PHE A 470 0.49 4.37 -10.54
N ARG A 471 1.21 4.71 -11.61
CA ARG A 471 2.67 4.85 -11.62
C ARG A 471 3.04 6.21 -12.19
N GLY A 472 3.88 6.96 -11.48
CA GLY A 472 4.35 8.27 -11.91
C GLY A 472 3.75 9.42 -11.11
N ASP A 473 3.81 10.62 -11.68
CA ASP A 473 3.33 11.85 -11.04
C ASP A 473 1.82 12.03 -11.23
N LYS A 474 1.07 12.10 -10.13
CA LYS A 474 -0.40 12.21 -10.12
C LYS A 474 -0.87 13.48 -10.84
N SER A 475 -0.08 14.56 -10.82
CA SER A 475 -0.46 15.82 -11.48
C SER A 475 -0.70 15.68 -12.98
N LEU A 476 -0.08 14.67 -13.62
CA LEU A 476 -0.30 14.34 -15.03
C LEU A 476 -1.72 13.80 -15.30
N LEU A 477 -2.42 13.32 -14.27
CA LEU A 477 -3.79 12.81 -14.36
C LEU A 477 -4.85 13.87 -14.06
N ASP A 478 -4.51 15.03 -13.50
CA ASP A 478 -5.49 16.00 -12.97
C ASP A 478 -6.51 16.43 -14.03
N SER A 479 -6.06 16.73 -15.25
CA SER A 479 -6.96 17.09 -16.37
C SER A 479 -7.91 15.95 -16.77
N GLY A 480 -7.45 14.70 -16.67
CA GLY A 480 -8.26 13.52 -16.94
C GLY A 480 -9.25 13.22 -15.82
N ILE A 481 -8.86 13.44 -14.56
CA ILE A 481 -9.71 13.32 -13.37
C ILE A 481 -10.86 14.34 -13.45
N GLN A 482 -10.55 15.60 -13.75
CA GLN A 482 -11.57 16.64 -13.91
C GLN A 482 -12.60 16.25 -14.99
N MET A 483 -12.12 15.78 -16.15
CA MET A 483 -13.00 15.32 -17.23
C MET A 483 -13.85 14.11 -16.82
N LEU A 484 -13.30 13.17 -16.05
CA LEU A 484 -14.01 12.01 -15.54
C LEU A 484 -15.13 12.44 -14.58
N GLU A 485 -14.87 13.34 -13.65
CA GLU A 485 -15.86 13.86 -12.70
C GLU A 485 -16.97 14.64 -13.41
N GLU A 486 -16.61 15.53 -14.35
CA GLU A 486 -17.57 16.31 -15.14
C GLU A 486 -18.52 15.44 -15.95
N ARG A 487 -18.00 14.36 -16.57
CA ARG A 487 -18.81 13.46 -17.42
C ARG A 487 -19.61 12.43 -16.63
N SER A 488 -19.05 11.92 -15.54
CA SER A 488 -19.73 10.91 -14.72
C SER A 488 -20.72 11.52 -13.73
N GLY A 489 -20.47 12.75 -13.27
CA GLY A 489 -21.17 13.38 -12.15
C GLY A 489 -20.83 12.75 -10.80
N ILE A 490 -19.76 11.95 -10.71
CA ILE A 490 -19.35 11.20 -9.52
C ILE A 490 -17.91 11.62 -9.17
N PRO A 491 -17.60 11.94 -7.90
CA PRO A 491 -16.27 12.37 -7.49
C PRO A 491 -15.25 11.23 -7.56
N VAL A 492 -14.01 11.57 -7.88
CA VAL A 492 -12.85 10.68 -7.75
C VAL A 492 -12.33 10.80 -6.32
N VAL A 493 -12.67 9.82 -5.48
CA VAL A 493 -12.33 9.80 -4.05
C VAL A 493 -10.94 9.23 -3.78
N GLY A 494 -10.16 8.93 -4.82
CA GLY A 494 -8.77 8.51 -4.65
C GLY A 494 -8.07 8.04 -5.91
N VAL A 495 -6.75 8.23 -5.91
CA VAL A 495 -5.83 7.69 -6.93
C VAL A 495 -4.73 6.94 -6.19
N LEU A 496 -4.87 5.63 -6.13
CA LEU A 496 -3.94 4.74 -5.43
C LEU A 496 -2.74 4.43 -6.33
N PRO A 497 -1.51 4.62 -5.83
CA PRO A 497 -0.32 4.21 -6.55
C PRO A 497 -0.26 2.68 -6.65
N TYR A 498 0.67 2.19 -7.47
CA TYR A 498 1.03 0.77 -7.44
C TYR A 498 1.76 0.45 -6.13
N ILE A 499 1.00 0.01 -5.12
CA ILE A 499 1.53 -0.36 -3.81
C ILE A 499 2.14 -1.76 -3.90
N LYS A 500 3.45 -1.87 -3.66
CA LYS A 500 4.15 -3.15 -3.55
C LYS A 500 4.06 -3.63 -2.11
N LEU A 501 3.19 -4.59 -1.85
CA LEU A 501 3.01 -5.22 -0.54
C LEU A 501 3.04 -6.73 -0.66
N SER A 502 3.49 -7.36 0.42
CA SER A 502 3.50 -8.81 0.57
C SER A 502 2.23 -9.29 1.28
N ILE A 503 1.11 -9.21 0.56
CA ILE A 503 -0.20 -9.66 1.03
C ILE A 503 -0.62 -10.89 0.23
N ASP A 504 -1.25 -11.85 0.90
CA ASP A 504 -1.76 -13.07 0.28
C ASP A 504 -2.71 -12.73 -0.87
N ASP A 505 -2.28 -13.02 -2.11
CA ASP A 505 -3.03 -12.76 -3.33
C ASP A 505 -4.16 -13.79 -3.53
N GLU A 506 -5.27 -13.35 -4.11
CA GLU A 506 -6.51 -14.14 -4.28
C GLU A 506 -6.30 -15.27 -5.28
N ASP A 507 -5.77 -14.97 -6.48
CA ASP A 507 -5.61 -15.96 -7.57
C ASP A 507 -4.42 -15.71 -8.53
N SER A 508 -3.64 -14.63 -8.38
CA SER A 508 -2.53 -14.34 -9.31
C SER A 508 -1.21 -15.01 -8.91
N LEU A 509 -0.89 -16.14 -9.55
CA LEU A 509 0.49 -16.63 -9.64
C LEU A 509 1.36 -15.72 -10.54
N THR A 510 0.76 -14.92 -11.42
CA THR A 510 1.42 -14.21 -12.52
C THR A 510 2.28 -13.02 -12.08
N THR A 511 1.95 -12.35 -10.98
CA THR A 511 2.70 -11.19 -10.46
C THR A 511 4.03 -11.59 -9.80
N ARG A 512 4.19 -12.87 -9.45
CA ARG A 512 5.38 -13.41 -8.76
C ARG A 512 6.54 -13.74 -9.70
N PHE A 513 6.35 -13.60 -11.01
CA PHE A 513 7.40 -13.84 -12.00
C PHE A 513 8.30 -12.62 -12.25
N GLU A 514 8.00 -11.45 -11.66
CA GLU A 514 8.64 -10.19 -11.98
C GLU A 514 9.40 -9.59 -10.79
N ASN A 515 10.73 -9.79 -10.79
CA ASN A 515 11.76 -9.23 -9.89
C ASN A 515 12.14 -10.07 -8.67
N HIS A 516 13.04 -11.03 -8.86
CA HIS A 516 13.88 -11.52 -7.77
C HIS A 516 15.31 -11.00 -7.94
N LYS A 517 15.81 -10.26 -6.93
CA LYS A 517 17.25 -10.15 -6.69
C LYS A 517 17.76 -11.57 -6.41
N ALA A 518 18.90 -11.95 -6.99
CA ALA A 518 19.46 -13.29 -6.79
C ALA A 518 19.73 -13.54 -5.29
N GLY A 519 18.92 -14.39 -4.68
CA GLY A 519 19.06 -14.79 -3.28
C GLY A 519 20.20 -15.79 -3.05
N ILE A 520 20.62 -15.88 -1.81
CA ILE A 520 21.61 -16.81 -1.29
C ILE A 520 21.08 -18.25 -1.32
N VAL A 521 19.80 -18.46 -0.98
CA VAL A 521 19.13 -19.77 -0.97
C VAL A 521 18.01 -19.77 -2.01
N ASN A 522 17.95 -20.82 -2.82
CA ASN A 522 16.93 -21.04 -3.84
C ASN A 522 15.98 -22.16 -3.41
N ILE A 523 14.71 -21.83 -3.19
CA ILE A 523 13.65 -22.81 -2.89
C ILE A 523 12.83 -23.03 -4.15
N GLY A 524 12.75 -24.27 -4.63
CA GLY A 524 12.00 -24.63 -5.82
C GLY A 524 10.61 -25.19 -5.48
N VAL A 525 9.55 -24.56 -5.98
CA VAL A 525 8.17 -25.03 -5.86
C VAL A 525 7.74 -25.63 -7.19
N ILE A 526 7.33 -26.90 -7.21
CA ILE A 526 6.89 -27.55 -8.45
C ILE A 526 5.53 -26.97 -8.89
N LYS A 527 5.50 -26.34 -10.08
CA LYS A 527 4.29 -25.72 -10.63
C LYS A 527 3.52 -26.71 -11.51
N PHE A 528 2.81 -27.65 -10.89
CA PHE A 528 1.89 -28.53 -11.62
C PHE A 528 0.54 -27.84 -11.91
N PRO A 529 -0.25 -28.33 -12.89
CA PRO A 529 -1.40 -27.60 -13.44
C PRO A 529 -2.51 -27.25 -12.44
N ARG A 530 -2.74 -28.08 -11.42
CA ARG A 530 -3.85 -27.90 -10.46
C ARG A 530 -3.34 -27.66 -9.03
N ILE A 531 -2.28 -26.84 -8.94
CA ILE A 531 -1.76 -26.32 -7.68
C ILE A 531 -2.87 -25.65 -6.86
N SER A 532 -2.82 -25.87 -5.54
CA SER A 532 -3.69 -25.22 -4.58
C SER A 532 -2.90 -24.76 -3.37
N ASN A 533 -3.41 -23.72 -2.70
CA ASN A 533 -2.83 -23.17 -1.48
C ASN A 533 -1.35 -22.75 -1.67
N PHE A 534 -1.01 -22.20 -2.84
CA PHE A 534 0.35 -21.73 -3.13
C PHE A 534 0.83 -20.65 -2.15
N THR A 535 -0.09 -20.01 -1.42
CA THR A 535 0.19 -19.06 -0.35
C THR A 535 1.03 -19.63 0.78
N ASP A 536 1.09 -20.96 0.97
CA ASP A 536 1.94 -21.61 1.97
C ASP A 536 3.44 -21.24 1.81
N MET A 537 3.83 -20.75 0.62
CA MET A 537 5.21 -20.38 0.30
C MET A 537 5.53 -18.91 0.59
N ASN A 538 4.53 -18.08 0.88
CA ASN A 538 4.68 -16.62 1.01
C ASN A 538 5.68 -16.25 2.13
N VAL A 539 5.71 -17.02 3.20
CA VAL A 539 6.64 -16.81 4.31
C VAL A 539 8.10 -16.85 3.88
N PHE A 540 8.45 -17.63 2.86
CA PHE A 540 9.83 -17.67 2.34
C PHE A 540 10.18 -16.46 1.48
N GLU A 541 9.19 -15.86 0.82
CA GLU A 541 9.38 -14.65 -0.01
C GLU A 541 9.74 -13.43 0.85
N GLU A 542 9.36 -13.44 2.14
CA GLU A 542 9.65 -12.37 3.11
C GLU A 542 11.04 -12.45 3.75
N ILE A 543 11.77 -13.56 3.59
CA ILE A 543 13.09 -13.73 4.22
C ILE A 543 14.17 -13.15 3.31
N GLU A 544 14.94 -12.20 3.82
CA GLU A 544 16.04 -11.60 3.05
C GLU A 544 17.08 -12.66 2.66
N GLY A 545 17.49 -12.64 1.39
CA GLY A 545 18.46 -13.60 0.85
C GLY A 545 17.85 -14.93 0.40
N ILE A 546 16.53 -15.09 0.41
CA ILE A 546 15.84 -16.25 -0.15
C ILE A 546 15.20 -15.91 -1.48
N THR A 547 15.18 -16.85 -2.41
CA THR A 547 14.43 -16.75 -3.67
C THR A 547 13.58 -18.00 -3.86
N VAL A 548 12.28 -17.80 -4.03
CA VAL A 548 11.32 -18.86 -4.33
C VAL A 548 11.13 -18.95 -5.85
N HIS A 549 11.37 -20.13 -6.42
CA HIS A 549 11.28 -20.39 -7.86
C HIS A 549 10.09 -21.31 -8.14
N TYR A 550 9.12 -20.85 -8.92
CA TYR A 550 8.04 -21.70 -9.42
C TYR A 550 8.50 -22.45 -10.67
N ILE A 551 8.96 -23.69 -10.46
CA ILE A 551 9.65 -24.47 -11.47
C ILE A 551 8.68 -24.97 -12.52
N SER A 552 8.99 -24.66 -13.79
CA SER A 552 8.23 -25.11 -14.96
C SER A 552 9.01 -26.08 -15.85
N SER A 553 10.33 -26.25 -15.61
CA SER A 553 11.17 -27.26 -16.27
C SER A 553 11.97 -28.11 -15.27
N PRO A 554 12.07 -29.45 -15.47
CA PRO A 554 12.83 -30.34 -14.58
C PRO A 554 14.31 -29.95 -14.39
N ASP A 555 14.95 -29.35 -15.40
CA ASP A 555 16.37 -29.00 -15.36
C ASP A 555 16.69 -27.91 -14.32
N GLU A 556 15.69 -27.14 -13.90
CA GLU A 556 15.84 -26.09 -12.88
C GLU A 556 16.02 -26.68 -11.47
N ILE A 557 15.48 -27.89 -11.22
CA ILE A 557 15.53 -28.56 -9.90
C ILE A 557 16.96 -28.74 -9.41
N GLU A 558 17.91 -28.99 -10.31
CA GLU A 558 19.29 -29.26 -9.91
C GLU A 558 19.98 -28.07 -9.23
N LYS A 559 19.50 -26.85 -9.51
CA LYS A 559 20.04 -25.56 -9.01
C LYS A 559 19.41 -25.12 -7.68
N MET A 560 18.41 -25.84 -7.21
CA MET A 560 17.69 -25.51 -5.98
C MET A 560 18.41 -26.08 -4.75
N ASP A 561 18.16 -25.46 -3.60
CA ASP A 561 18.65 -25.90 -2.29
C ASP A 561 17.58 -26.75 -1.55
N MET A 562 16.30 -26.51 -1.85
CA MET A 562 15.16 -27.28 -1.37
C MET A 562 14.07 -27.35 -2.43
N ILE A 563 13.33 -28.46 -2.48
CA ILE A 563 12.18 -28.64 -3.37
C ILE A 563 10.91 -28.83 -2.55
N ILE A 564 9.85 -28.12 -2.94
CA ILE A 564 8.53 -28.21 -2.34
C ILE A 564 7.52 -28.71 -3.38
N LEU A 565 6.77 -29.75 -3.00
CA LEU A 565 5.57 -30.20 -3.72
C LEU A 565 4.35 -29.61 -2.98
N PRO A 566 3.68 -28.58 -3.54
CA PRO A 566 2.56 -27.93 -2.89
C PRO A 566 1.30 -28.83 -2.85
N GLY A 567 0.19 -28.29 -2.34
CA GLY A 567 -1.11 -28.99 -2.39
C GLY A 567 -1.64 -29.10 -3.82
N SER A 568 -2.36 -30.18 -4.12
CA SER A 568 -3.05 -30.40 -5.41
C SER A 568 -4.55 -30.64 -5.21
N LYS A 569 -5.37 -30.22 -6.17
CA LYS A 569 -6.81 -30.58 -6.26
C LYS A 569 -7.09 -31.86 -7.04
N ASN A 570 -6.10 -32.35 -7.76
CA ASN A 570 -6.16 -33.61 -8.48
C ASN A 570 -4.78 -34.25 -8.40
N THR A 571 -4.54 -34.87 -7.25
CA THR A 571 -3.26 -35.46 -6.88
C THR A 571 -2.83 -36.53 -7.87
N ILE A 572 -3.77 -37.37 -8.33
CA ILE A 572 -3.47 -38.43 -9.31
C ILE A 572 -3.10 -37.82 -10.67
N GLY A 573 -3.88 -36.85 -11.14
CA GLY A 573 -3.68 -36.20 -12.44
C GLY A 573 -2.39 -35.39 -12.50
N ASP A 574 -2.06 -34.65 -11.44
CA ASP A 574 -0.83 -33.87 -11.36
C ASP A 574 0.41 -34.78 -11.22
N LEU A 575 0.30 -35.93 -10.54
CA LEU A 575 1.38 -36.92 -10.51
C LEU A 575 1.63 -37.54 -11.89
N LYS A 576 0.57 -37.85 -12.66
CA LYS A 576 0.71 -38.31 -14.06
C LYS A 576 1.42 -37.25 -14.90
N TRP A 577 0.99 -36.00 -14.77
CA TRP A 577 1.63 -34.88 -15.45
C TRP A 577 3.12 -34.75 -15.07
N MET A 578 3.47 -34.84 -13.78
CA MET A 578 4.87 -34.82 -13.34
C MET A 578 5.70 -35.94 -13.95
N ARG A 579 5.12 -37.14 -14.10
CA ARG A 579 5.77 -38.28 -14.73
C ARG A 579 5.99 -38.07 -16.23
N GLU A 580 4.95 -37.61 -16.94
CA GLU A 580 4.98 -37.33 -18.37
C GLU A 580 5.98 -36.22 -18.73
N ASN A 581 6.14 -35.24 -17.85
CA ASN A 581 7.03 -34.10 -18.06
C ASN A 581 8.42 -34.29 -17.40
N GLY A 582 8.73 -35.47 -16.86
CA GLY A 582 10.05 -35.81 -16.31
C GLY A 582 10.38 -35.24 -14.92
N PHE A 583 9.45 -34.54 -14.28
CA PHE A 583 9.60 -33.99 -12.93
C PHE A 583 9.78 -35.07 -11.86
N GLU A 584 9.07 -36.20 -11.95
CA GLU A 584 9.17 -37.29 -10.96
C GLU A 584 10.63 -37.77 -10.82
N SER A 585 11.28 -38.04 -11.95
CA SER A 585 12.67 -38.49 -12.00
C SER A 585 13.64 -37.46 -11.42
N ALA A 586 13.45 -36.18 -11.75
CA ALA A 586 14.29 -35.09 -11.26
C ALA A 586 14.17 -34.90 -9.75
N VAL A 587 12.95 -34.93 -9.20
CA VAL A 587 12.73 -34.84 -7.75
C VAL A 587 13.29 -36.06 -7.02
N LYS A 588 13.11 -37.29 -7.55
CA LYS A 588 13.70 -38.50 -6.95
C LYS A 588 15.23 -38.41 -6.92
N LYS A 589 15.87 -37.93 -7.98
CA LYS A 589 17.32 -37.65 -8.02
C LYS A 589 17.71 -36.59 -6.98
N PHE A 590 16.95 -35.50 -6.89
CA PHE A 590 17.19 -34.41 -5.95
C PHE A 590 17.11 -34.86 -4.48
N SER A 591 16.14 -35.71 -4.13
CA SER A 591 15.92 -36.21 -2.76
C SER A 591 17.14 -36.89 -2.12
N GLN A 592 18.08 -37.37 -2.94
CA GLN A 592 19.33 -37.97 -2.47
C GLN A 592 20.30 -36.91 -1.90
N LYS A 593 20.25 -35.67 -2.43
CA LYS A 593 21.17 -34.59 -2.07
C LYS A 593 20.53 -33.48 -1.25
N GLY A 594 19.29 -33.10 -1.54
CA GLY A 594 18.60 -31.96 -0.92
C GLY A 594 17.31 -32.35 -0.19
N ILE A 595 16.67 -31.36 0.43
CA ILE A 595 15.41 -31.54 1.16
C ILE A 595 14.23 -31.50 0.18
N VAL A 596 13.36 -32.50 0.25
CA VAL A 596 12.07 -32.51 -0.48
C VAL A 596 10.95 -32.44 0.55
N PHE A 597 10.04 -31.48 0.39
CA PHE A 597 8.92 -31.28 1.31
C PHE A 597 7.59 -31.31 0.55
N GLY A 598 6.69 -32.23 0.91
CA GLY A 598 5.35 -32.33 0.34
C GLY A 598 4.28 -31.76 1.28
N ILE A 599 3.35 -30.97 0.75
CA ILE A 599 2.19 -30.47 1.51
C ILE A 599 0.92 -31.08 0.92
N CYS A 600 0.08 -31.68 1.76
CA CYS A 600 -1.23 -32.20 1.38
C CYS A 600 -1.14 -33.15 0.16
N GLY A 601 -1.68 -32.79 -1.00
CA GLY A 601 -1.53 -33.58 -2.24
C GLY A 601 -0.06 -33.88 -2.60
N GLY A 602 0.84 -32.92 -2.42
CA GLY A 602 2.28 -33.13 -2.59
C GLY A 602 2.86 -34.16 -1.62
N TYR A 603 2.38 -34.21 -0.38
CA TYR A 603 2.75 -35.28 0.57
C TYR A 603 2.25 -36.65 0.08
N GLN A 604 1.00 -36.73 -0.40
CA GLN A 604 0.43 -37.96 -0.92
C GLN A 604 1.23 -38.50 -2.13
N MET A 605 1.69 -37.62 -3.02
CA MET A 605 2.53 -37.96 -4.19
C MET A 605 3.87 -38.62 -3.78
N LEU A 606 4.46 -38.22 -2.65
CA LEU A 606 5.72 -38.77 -2.17
C LEU A 606 5.59 -40.23 -1.68
N GLY A 607 4.38 -40.70 -1.39
CA GLY A 607 4.12 -42.05 -0.91
C GLY A 607 4.35 -43.17 -1.93
N LYS A 608 4.06 -44.41 -1.54
CA LYS A 608 4.15 -45.59 -2.42
C LYS A 608 2.96 -45.71 -3.37
N ILE A 609 1.75 -45.48 -2.86
CA ILE A 609 0.50 -45.71 -3.60
C ILE A 609 -0.52 -44.63 -3.23
N ILE A 610 -1.24 -44.14 -4.24
CA ILE A 610 -2.46 -43.35 -4.07
C ILE A 610 -3.61 -44.12 -4.73
N SER A 611 -4.65 -44.41 -3.97
CA SER A 611 -5.85 -45.11 -4.43
C SER A 611 -7.07 -44.21 -4.31
N ASP A 612 -7.84 -44.10 -5.39
CA ASP A 612 -9.09 -43.35 -5.45
C ASP A 612 -10.25 -44.31 -5.82
N PRO A 613 -10.70 -45.15 -4.87
CA PRO A 613 -11.74 -46.16 -5.13
C PRO A 613 -13.11 -45.55 -5.40
N ASP A 614 -13.32 -44.31 -4.93
CA ASP A 614 -14.59 -43.60 -4.98
C ASP A 614 -14.68 -42.60 -6.14
N CYS A 615 -13.65 -42.52 -6.99
CA CYS A 615 -13.53 -41.58 -8.11
C CYS A 615 -13.76 -40.13 -7.67
N VAL A 616 -13.15 -39.75 -6.55
CA VAL A 616 -13.20 -38.39 -6.00
C VAL A 616 -12.43 -37.41 -6.89
N GLU A 617 -11.33 -37.87 -7.49
CA GLU A 617 -10.53 -37.14 -8.48
C GLU A 617 -10.66 -37.81 -9.86
N GLU A 618 -9.67 -38.59 -10.29
CA GLU A 618 -9.65 -39.32 -11.57
C GLU A 618 -10.02 -40.80 -11.44
N GLY A 619 -10.17 -41.30 -10.21
CA GLY A 619 -10.39 -42.71 -9.92
C GLY A 619 -9.15 -43.59 -10.11
N GLY A 620 -9.29 -44.84 -9.68
CA GLY A 620 -8.29 -45.88 -9.90
C GLY A 620 -7.19 -45.91 -8.86
N THR A 621 -6.01 -46.41 -9.22
CA THR A 621 -4.88 -46.52 -8.29
C THR A 621 -3.59 -46.30 -9.06
N ILE A 622 -2.70 -45.49 -8.50
CA ILE A 622 -1.42 -45.14 -9.10
C ILE A 622 -0.29 -45.35 -8.09
N ARG A 623 0.87 -45.76 -8.59
CA ARG A 623 2.10 -45.72 -7.80
C ARG A 623 2.55 -44.27 -7.62
N GLY A 624 2.78 -43.90 -6.37
CA GLY A 624 3.43 -42.64 -6.00
C GLY A 624 4.92 -42.65 -6.34
N MET A 625 5.65 -41.67 -5.84
CA MET A 625 7.08 -41.52 -6.11
C MET A 625 7.96 -42.49 -5.29
N GLU A 626 7.37 -43.17 -4.31
CA GLU A 626 8.03 -44.16 -3.44
C GLU A 626 9.20 -43.55 -2.63
N LEU A 627 9.07 -42.27 -2.25
CA LEU A 627 10.05 -41.55 -1.43
C LEU A 627 9.74 -41.62 0.07
N LEU A 628 8.47 -41.88 0.41
CA LEU A 628 8.00 -42.16 1.76
C LEU A 628 7.28 -43.51 1.77
N ASP A 629 7.54 -44.34 2.78
CA ASP A 629 6.79 -45.60 2.96
C ASP A 629 5.40 -45.36 3.57
N THR A 630 4.54 -44.76 2.75
CA THR A 630 3.16 -44.39 3.06
C THR A 630 2.21 -44.84 1.95
N GLU A 631 0.97 -45.15 2.31
CA GLU A 631 -0.10 -45.51 1.37
C GLU A 631 -1.32 -44.62 1.63
N THR A 632 -1.81 -43.98 0.57
CA THR A 632 -2.93 -43.03 0.64
C THR A 632 -4.16 -43.62 -0.03
N ILE A 633 -5.30 -43.55 0.64
CA ILE A 633 -6.62 -43.81 0.04
C ILE A 633 -7.39 -42.50 0.06
N LEU A 634 -7.78 -41.98 -1.11
CA LEU A 634 -8.67 -40.83 -1.25
C LEU A 634 -10.09 -41.23 -0.82
N LEU A 635 -10.73 -40.37 -0.02
CA LEU A 635 -12.03 -40.60 0.58
C LEU A 635 -12.99 -39.50 0.15
N LYS A 636 -14.30 -39.81 0.10
CA LYS A 636 -15.36 -38.83 -0.20
C LYS A 636 -15.45 -37.72 0.86
N GLU A 637 -15.30 -38.10 2.12
CA GLU A 637 -15.31 -37.16 3.24
C GLU A 637 -13.95 -36.46 3.38
N LYS A 638 -14.01 -35.16 3.61
CA LYS A 638 -12.85 -34.28 3.69
C LYS A 638 -12.49 -34.01 5.15
N THR A 639 -11.21 -34.12 5.50
CA THR A 639 -10.71 -33.69 6.80
C THR A 639 -10.59 -32.17 6.80
N ARG A 640 -11.17 -31.50 7.79
CA ARG A 640 -11.20 -30.04 7.94
C ARG A 640 -11.05 -29.64 9.40
N THR A 641 -9.85 -29.26 9.81
CA THR A 641 -9.58 -28.95 11.21
C THR A 641 -8.49 -27.89 11.35
N GLN A 642 -8.68 -26.91 12.24
CA GLN A 642 -7.62 -26.03 12.74
C GLN A 642 -6.78 -26.78 13.79
N LEU A 643 -5.46 -26.67 13.70
CA LEU A 643 -4.56 -27.46 14.53
C LEU A 643 -3.46 -26.57 15.11
N GLU A 644 -3.22 -26.76 16.41
CA GLU A 644 -1.99 -26.37 17.06
C GLU A 644 -1.37 -27.63 17.67
N CYS A 645 -0.13 -27.92 17.31
CA CYS A 645 0.58 -29.08 17.80
C CYS A 645 2.05 -28.78 18.05
N ASP A 646 2.70 -29.67 18.79
CA ASP A 646 4.14 -29.71 18.89
C ASP A 646 4.68 -30.68 17.82
N SER A 647 5.76 -30.29 17.15
CA SER A 647 6.38 -31.09 16.09
C SER A 647 6.88 -32.46 16.55
N GLY A 648 7.00 -32.66 17.86
CA GLY A 648 7.55 -33.85 18.48
C GLY A 648 9.03 -34.01 18.14
N LYS A 649 9.48 -35.26 18.08
CA LYS A 649 10.84 -35.57 17.63
C LYS A 649 10.88 -35.60 16.10
N VAL A 650 11.63 -34.68 15.51
CA VAL A 650 11.95 -34.66 14.07
C VAL A 650 13.33 -35.27 13.85
N SER A 651 13.50 -36.06 12.80
CA SER A 651 14.76 -36.67 12.42
C SER A 651 15.31 -36.07 11.12
N GLY A 652 16.55 -36.45 10.78
CA GLY A 652 17.19 -36.01 9.54
C GLY A 652 17.65 -34.54 9.60
N PRO A 653 17.87 -33.90 8.44
CA PRO A 653 18.30 -32.51 8.34
C PRO A 653 17.48 -31.47 9.11
N LEU A 654 16.21 -31.75 9.41
CA LEU A 654 15.29 -30.82 10.06
C LEU A 654 15.09 -31.13 11.55
N ASP A 655 15.99 -31.88 12.18
CA ASP A 655 15.91 -32.26 13.60
C ASP A 655 15.82 -31.06 14.56
N PHE A 656 16.38 -29.92 14.19
CA PHE A 656 16.27 -28.64 14.90
C PHE A 656 14.83 -28.11 14.98
N LEU A 657 13.90 -28.65 14.19
CA LEU A 657 12.47 -28.37 14.32
C LEU A 657 11.81 -29.19 15.44
N SER A 658 12.53 -30.08 16.12
CA SER A 658 11.96 -30.90 17.20
C SER A 658 11.45 -30.04 18.37
N ASN A 659 10.28 -30.39 18.88
CA ASN A 659 9.59 -29.69 19.97
C ASN A 659 9.29 -28.21 19.69
N LYS A 660 9.07 -27.88 18.43
CA LYS A 660 8.61 -26.56 17.99
C LYS A 660 7.09 -26.58 17.89
N LYS A 661 6.47 -25.46 18.27
CA LYS A 661 5.03 -25.27 18.03
C LYS A 661 4.77 -25.08 16.55
N ILE A 662 3.73 -25.74 16.06
CA ILE A 662 3.26 -25.65 14.69
C ILE A 662 1.76 -25.37 14.75
N SER A 663 1.33 -24.33 14.04
CA SER A 663 -0.08 -24.01 13.84
C SER A 663 -0.42 -24.03 12.36
N GLY A 664 -1.63 -24.44 12.03
CA GLY A 664 -2.12 -24.45 10.66
C GLY A 664 -3.44 -25.20 10.55
N TYR A 665 -3.75 -25.72 9.38
CA TYR A 665 -4.99 -26.45 9.16
C TYR A 665 -4.86 -27.61 8.19
N GLU A 666 -5.67 -28.64 8.42
CA GLU A 666 -5.85 -29.75 7.49
C GLU A 666 -7.05 -29.47 6.57
N ILE A 667 -6.85 -29.64 5.27
CA ILE A 667 -7.91 -29.52 4.27
C ILE A 667 -7.69 -30.51 3.12
N HIS A 668 -7.87 -31.80 3.40
CA HIS A 668 -7.48 -32.84 2.46
C HIS A 668 -8.52 -33.95 2.32
N MET A 669 -8.52 -34.55 1.14
CA MET A 669 -9.22 -35.78 0.86
C MET A 669 -8.21 -36.91 0.97
N GLY A 670 -8.51 -37.87 1.82
CA GLY A 670 -7.77 -39.11 1.93
C GLY A 670 -7.11 -39.36 3.27
N LYS A 671 -6.84 -40.63 3.52
CA LYS A 671 -6.22 -41.11 4.75
C LYS A 671 -4.93 -41.81 4.39
N THR A 672 -3.82 -41.27 4.88
CA THR A 672 -2.50 -41.87 4.70
C THR A 672 -2.17 -42.80 5.85
N LYS A 673 -1.79 -44.04 5.52
CA LYS A 673 -1.23 -45.00 6.46
C LYS A 673 0.29 -45.01 6.33
N ILE A 674 0.98 -44.69 7.42
CA ILE A 674 2.42 -44.82 7.55
C ILE A 674 2.77 -46.29 7.81
N LYS A 675 3.72 -46.86 7.05
CA LYS A 675 4.18 -48.25 7.22
C LYS A 675 5.48 -48.29 8.01
N THR A 676 6.59 -47.88 7.39
CA THR A 676 7.92 -47.90 8.03
C THR A 676 8.59 -46.53 8.10
N ALA A 677 8.06 -45.51 7.40
CA ALA A 677 8.53 -44.14 7.54
C ALA A 677 8.27 -43.61 8.95
N GLU A 678 9.02 -42.58 9.34
CA GLU A 678 8.87 -41.97 10.66
C GLU A 678 7.68 -41.01 10.67
N THR A 679 6.99 -40.89 11.81
CA THR A 679 5.92 -39.91 11.96
C THR A 679 6.49 -38.51 12.00
N PHE A 680 5.91 -37.60 11.22
CA PHE A 680 6.33 -36.21 11.12
C PHE A 680 5.10 -35.31 11.01
N VAL A 681 4.73 -34.66 12.12
CA VAL A 681 3.71 -33.59 12.20
C VAL A 681 2.52 -33.78 11.24
N PHE A 682 1.57 -34.66 11.59
CA PHE A 682 0.43 -35.01 10.72
C PHE A 682 0.85 -35.48 9.32
N GLY A 683 1.93 -36.25 9.26
CA GLY A 683 2.51 -36.80 8.05
C GLY A 683 3.70 -37.70 8.34
N ALA A 684 4.64 -37.80 7.40
CA ALA A 684 5.76 -38.72 7.50
C ALA A 684 7.08 -38.11 7.01
N SER A 685 8.18 -38.63 7.54
CA SER A 685 9.53 -38.29 7.10
C SER A 685 10.40 -39.52 6.88
N GLU A 686 11.29 -39.45 5.90
CA GLU A 686 12.34 -40.44 5.67
C GLU A 686 13.57 -39.73 5.11
N LYS A 687 14.70 -39.81 5.83
CA LYS A 687 15.99 -39.19 5.46
C LYS A 687 15.90 -37.67 5.23
N LYS A 688 15.79 -37.23 3.97
CA LYS A 688 15.68 -35.82 3.56
C LYS A 688 14.32 -35.46 2.97
N VAL A 689 13.38 -36.41 3.01
CA VAL A 689 12.04 -36.27 2.47
C VAL A 689 11.08 -36.11 3.63
N TYR A 690 10.25 -35.08 3.58
CA TYR A 690 9.26 -34.75 4.59
C TYR A 690 7.92 -34.52 3.89
N GLY A 691 6.83 -34.91 4.55
CA GLY A 691 5.50 -34.57 4.07
C GLY A 691 4.52 -34.39 5.21
N SER A 692 3.64 -33.42 5.09
CA SER A 692 2.63 -33.08 6.11
C SER A 692 1.31 -32.68 5.44
N TYR A 693 0.19 -32.90 6.13
CA TYR A 693 -1.12 -32.40 5.73
C TYR A 693 -1.41 -30.96 6.16
N ILE A 694 -0.54 -30.35 6.96
CA ILE A 694 -0.76 -29.00 7.51
C ILE A 694 -0.43 -27.94 6.46
N HIS A 695 -1.45 -27.18 6.07
CA HIS A 695 -1.28 -25.90 5.38
C HIS A 695 -0.95 -24.80 6.40
N GLY A 696 -0.12 -23.83 6.00
CA GLY A 696 0.46 -22.84 6.91
C GLY A 696 1.59 -23.40 7.82
N PHE A 697 2.12 -24.59 7.53
CA PHE A 697 3.17 -25.24 8.35
C PHE A 697 4.37 -24.32 8.64
N PHE A 698 4.73 -23.49 7.66
CA PHE A 698 5.89 -22.61 7.72
C PHE A 698 5.59 -21.24 8.35
N ASP A 699 4.32 -20.91 8.61
CA ASP A 699 3.87 -19.58 9.02
C ASP A 699 4.11 -19.30 10.51
N GLU A 700 4.28 -20.35 11.33
CA GLU A 700 4.41 -20.23 12.78
C GLU A 700 5.86 -19.98 13.22
N GLY A 701 6.06 -18.91 14.00
CA GLY A 701 7.33 -18.60 14.65
C GLY A 701 8.51 -18.46 13.66
N ASP A 702 9.60 -19.16 13.96
CA ASP A 702 10.88 -19.11 13.23
C ASP A 702 11.11 -20.32 12.31
N ILE A 703 10.06 -21.11 12.00
CA ILE A 703 10.21 -22.39 11.27
C ILE A 703 10.82 -22.16 9.87
N ALA A 704 10.19 -21.31 9.05
CA ALA A 704 10.68 -20.99 7.70
C ALA A 704 12.12 -20.46 7.75
N PHE A 705 12.38 -19.50 8.64
CA PHE A 705 13.70 -18.91 8.84
C PHE A 705 14.76 -19.93 9.27
N SER A 706 14.41 -20.87 10.15
CA SER A 706 15.31 -21.92 10.62
C SER A 706 15.68 -22.89 9.50
N ILE A 707 14.72 -23.25 8.64
CA ILE A 707 14.96 -24.06 7.44
C ILE A 707 15.90 -23.30 6.49
N CYS A 708 15.61 -22.04 6.19
CA CYS A 708 16.43 -21.19 5.34
C CYS A 708 17.86 -21.02 5.89
N SER A 709 18.00 -20.81 7.20
CA SER A 709 19.30 -20.70 7.89
C SER A 709 20.10 -21.99 7.79
N TYR A 710 19.43 -23.14 7.95
CA TYR A 710 20.06 -24.44 7.73
C TYR A 710 20.58 -24.58 6.28
N LEU A 711 19.75 -24.22 5.28
CA LEU A 711 20.13 -24.30 3.87
C LEU A 711 21.28 -23.35 3.53
N ALA A 712 21.27 -22.11 4.05
CA ALA A 712 22.37 -21.15 3.87
C ALA A 712 23.68 -21.70 4.45
N LYS A 713 23.63 -22.30 5.65
CA LYS A 713 24.79 -22.89 6.31
C LYS A 713 25.40 -24.04 5.52
N GLN A 714 24.58 -24.86 4.84
CA GLN A 714 25.08 -25.92 3.94
C GLN A 714 25.88 -25.34 2.75
N LYS A 715 25.65 -24.08 2.39
CA LYS A 715 26.40 -23.36 1.35
C LYS A 715 27.58 -22.55 1.90
N GLY A 716 27.84 -22.63 3.21
CA GLY A 716 28.89 -21.85 3.89
C GLY A 716 28.53 -20.37 4.07
N LEU A 717 27.24 -20.04 4.09
CA LEU A 717 26.71 -18.68 4.21
C LEU A 717 25.84 -18.56 5.47
N GLU A 718 25.65 -17.33 5.96
CA GLU A 718 24.80 -17.04 7.13
C GLU A 718 23.75 -15.99 6.75
N LEU A 719 22.52 -16.17 7.26
CA LEU A 719 21.45 -15.18 7.17
C LEU A 719 21.58 -14.20 8.34
N THR A 720 21.43 -12.91 8.08
CA THR A 720 21.74 -11.83 9.05
C THR A 720 20.55 -11.36 9.89
N GLU A 721 19.34 -11.88 9.67
CA GLU A 721 18.16 -11.47 10.45
C GLU A 721 18.15 -12.07 11.86
N LYS A 722 17.97 -11.23 12.88
CA LYS A 722 18.03 -11.63 14.30
C LYS A 722 16.72 -12.20 14.84
N ILE A 723 15.57 -11.80 14.31
CA ILE A 723 14.23 -12.24 14.75
C ILE A 723 13.28 -12.19 13.54
N PHE A 724 12.78 -13.36 13.11
CA PHE A 724 11.76 -13.49 12.08
C PHE A 724 10.42 -13.88 12.71
N ASP A 725 9.35 -13.14 12.41
CA ASP A 725 7.99 -13.40 12.90
C ASP A 725 7.01 -13.04 11.79
N TYR A 726 6.57 -14.06 11.05
CA TYR A 726 5.75 -13.86 9.85
C TYR A 726 4.42 -13.18 10.14
N LYS A 727 3.79 -13.48 11.28
CA LYS A 727 2.53 -12.82 11.69
C LYS A 727 2.72 -11.34 11.88
N LYS A 728 3.82 -10.91 12.52
CA LYS A 728 4.16 -9.48 12.65
C LYS A 728 4.48 -8.83 11.31
N ILE A 729 5.11 -9.56 10.40
CA ILE A 729 5.39 -9.06 9.04
C ILE A 729 4.06 -8.82 8.32
N LYS A 730 3.14 -9.80 8.27
CA LYS A 730 1.79 -9.63 7.69
C LYS A 730 1.05 -8.43 8.31
N GLU A 731 1.08 -8.33 9.64
CA GLU A 731 0.46 -7.21 10.37
C GLU A 731 1.04 -5.85 9.95
N SER A 732 2.37 -5.78 9.78
CA SER A 732 3.03 -4.57 9.29
C SER A 732 2.64 -4.22 7.85
N GLN A 733 2.43 -5.22 6.98
CA GLN A 733 1.99 -5.03 5.60
C GLN A 733 0.56 -4.45 5.54
N TYR A 734 -0.35 -4.91 6.41
CA TYR A 734 -1.69 -4.30 6.51
C TYR A 734 -1.62 -2.85 7.00
N ASN A 735 -0.77 -2.55 7.98
CA ASN A 735 -0.59 -1.17 8.44
C ASN A 735 -0.01 -0.28 7.34
N GLN A 736 0.99 -0.76 6.59
CA GLN A 736 1.53 -0.04 5.42
C GLN A 736 0.47 0.19 4.34
N LEU A 737 -0.39 -0.80 4.07
CA LEU A 737 -1.53 -0.65 3.15
C LEU A 737 -2.46 0.48 3.60
N ALA A 738 -2.87 0.47 4.87
CA ALA A 738 -3.74 1.49 5.42
C ALA A 738 -3.10 2.88 5.38
N ASP A 739 -1.83 2.99 5.78
CA ASP A 739 -1.08 4.25 5.76
C ASP A 739 -0.98 4.81 4.34
N GLU A 740 -0.70 3.96 3.35
CA GLU A 740 -0.61 4.40 1.96
C GLU A 740 -1.97 4.77 1.38
N MET A 741 -3.01 3.98 1.66
CA MET A 741 -4.36 4.32 1.26
C MET A 741 -4.84 5.64 1.88
N ARG A 742 -4.56 5.93 3.16
CA ARG A 742 -4.92 7.21 3.79
C ARG A 742 -4.29 8.42 3.12
N LYS A 743 -3.09 8.30 2.54
CA LYS A 743 -2.44 9.39 1.81
C LYS A 743 -3.11 9.69 0.46
N HIS A 744 -3.75 8.67 -0.13
CA HIS A 744 -4.20 8.69 -1.51
C HIS A 744 -5.71 8.66 -1.69
N LEU A 745 -6.45 8.34 -0.63
CA LEU A 745 -7.90 8.37 -0.55
C LEU A 745 -8.39 9.60 0.20
N ASP A 746 -9.49 10.18 -0.28
CA ASP A 746 -10.28 11.14 0.47
C ASP A 746 -11.12 10.39 1.52
N MET A 747 -10.53 10.17 2.69
CA MET A 747 -11.19 9.45 3.77
C MET A 747 -12.39 10.22 4.33
N GLU A 748 -12.39 11.55 4.29
CA GLU A 748 -13.54 12.35 4.73
C GLU A 748 -14.74 12.12 3.81
N ALA A 749 -14.53 12.09 2.48
CA ALA A 749 -15.57 11.72 1.52
C ALA A 749 -16.07 10.29 1.77
N ILE A 750 -15.17 9.32 2.01
CA ILE A 750 -15.55 7.92 2.28
C ILE A 750 -16.37 7.80 3.56
N TYR A 751 -15.98 8.48 4.64
CA TYR A 751 -16.78 8.53 5.86
C TYR A 751 -18.13 9.21 5.63
N GLY A 752 -18.16 10.30 4.85
CA GLY A 752 -19.40 10.97 4.46
C GLY A 752 -20.32 10.11 3.59
N ILE A 753 -19.78 9.11 2.87
CA ILE A 753 -20.56 8.10 2.14
C ILE A 753 -21.20 7.10 3.11
N LEU A 754 -20.50 6.71 4.17
CA LEU A 754 -21.00 5.78 5.21
C LEU A 754 -22.13 6.36 6.09
N GLU A 755 -22.27 7.70 6.15
CA GLU A 755 -23.31 8.38 6.92
C GLU A 755 -24.63 8.59 6.14
N LYS A 756 -24.62 8.35 4.82
CA LYS A 756 -25.77 8.52 3.92
C LYS A 756 -26.47 7.20 3.70
#